data_AF-A0A0V0INI9-F1
#
_entry.id   AF-A0A0V0INI9-F1
#
_cell.length_a   1.000
_cell.length_b   1.000
_cell.length_c   1.000
_cell.angle_alpha   90.00
_cell.angle_beta   90.00
_cell.angle_gamma   90.00
#
_symmetry.space_group_name_H-M   'P 1'
#
loop_
_entity.id
_entity.type
_entity.pdbx_description
1 polymer ?
#
loop_
_entity_poly.entity_id
_entity_poly.type
_entity_poly.pdbx_seq_one_letter_code
_entity_poly.pdbx_strand_id
1 'polypeptide(L)'
;MDNELHFPRELFHDCEAVRSIFGDNAPYAIPKVRSEKLLTALGLKTQVTVDDTLAILKVWRAKVTLSASLSQMSKFYTFIWSGMNTSERKLVEELCNGPFVFVPCKLVASHEAVVPGVFLSSKEVFWHDSTGSVDLLKMVCPEFDSHSVQHTFTKMLCSVYPTLHDFFVKECGVDEHPHFHGYLQILLQLSAAVLPSQGAKNVFHIFLKWIDELNLGSLRSEDISFLKEGLLTKDYLVLATAEDKWVSLHPSFGLICWCDDDKLRKEFQYFDNIKFLYFEQLNDEEKEILQTKFPMFMDKLNIPSISKVVMREAIYDGPTDSSLVASMINWVLPYAQRYIYNVHPEKYLQLSQSGLQNLRCLQIVVVEKLFYRNVIRSSHIASKKQFECSCLLEGNILYATQESDSHSIFMEISRLLSSGTPDLHLANFLHMITTMAESGSNEEQTEFFILNSQKMPKLPEGESVWSLANVPLSKDDEIGLMSSYRTVDGKTPVNFQKRSGISSNWPPSDWKTAPGSAAKSRAASGIKIFAQAPTEIITNVENDRASAEATVKMTFDPPHSMTIPHDLNYTSVDVAQRDHLYVGRTDPQQALLTGRLGEFVAFKYFVGNHGEPFVKWVNETNETGLPYDLVVGDDEYIEVKATRATGKDWFHITSREWQFAVEKGESFSLAHVVLSPDNTAMVTVYKNPVQPLSAW
;
A
#
# COMPACT_ATOMS: atom_id res chain seq x y z
N MET A 1 49.43 -14.76 29.65
CA MET A 1 50.36 -13.89 30.40
C MET A 1 51.22 -13.16 29.38
N ASP A 2 51.44 -11.87 29.60
CA ASP A 2 52.18 -10.96 28.69
C ASP A 2 53.71 -11.17 28.70
N ASN A 3 54.22 -12.08 29.53
CA ASN A 3 55.66 -12.34 29.74
C ASN A 3 56.44 -11.12 30.24
N GLU A 4 55.76 -10.16 30.88
CA GLU A 4 56.37 -8.95 31.41
C GLU A 4 56.60 -9.02 32.92
N LEU A 5 57.50 -8.18 33.43
CA LEU A 5 57.75 -8.01 34.86
C LEU A 5 56.83 -6.92 35.40
N HIS A 6 55.98 -7.27 36.35
CA HIS A 6 55.02 -6.36 36.98
C HIS A 6 55.39 -6.09 38.43
N PHE A 7 55.10 -4.88 38.92
CA PHE A 7 55.20 -4.64 40.35
C PHE A 7 54.13 -5.45 41.09
N PRO A 8 54.40 -5.96 42.31
CA PRO A 8 53.39 -6.71 43.07
C PRO A 8 52.04 -5.98 43.19
N ARG A 9 52.05 -4.66 43.35
CA ARG A 9 50.83 -3.84 43.45
C ARG A 9 50.00 -3.76 42.17
N GLU A 10 50.56 -4.16 41.03
CA GLU A 10 49.89 -4.19 39.73
C GLU A 10 49.29 -5.57 39.43
N LEU A 11 49.72 -6.60 40.18
CA LEU A 11 49.25 -7.97 40.03
C LEU A 11 47.97 -8.23 40.81
N PHE A 12 47.12 -9.08 40.23
CA PHE A 12 45.92 -9.58 40.89
C PHE A 12 46.18 -10.90 41.60
N HIS A 13 45.56 -11.09 42.76
CA HIS A 13 45.42 -12.40 43.36
C HIS A 13 44.44 -13.23 42.50
N ASP A 14 44.88 -14.41 42.09
CA ASP A 14 44.04 -15.49 41.55
C ASP A 14 42.98 -16.00 42.56
N CYS A 15 41.97 -15.17 42.85
CA CYS A 15 40.80 -15.48 43.65
C CYS A 15 39.51 -15.34 42.83
N GLU A 16 38.41 -15.91 43.31
CA GLU A 16 37.13 -15.94 42.60
C GLU A 16 36.57 -14.52 42.31
N ALA A 17 36.75 -13.57 43.24
CA ALA A 17 36.32 -12.19 43.06
C ALA A 17 36.95 -11.52 41.83
N VAL A 18 38.20 -11.87 41.49
CA VAL A 18 38.89 -11.34 40.30
C VAL A 18 38.66 -12.25 39.07
N ARG A 19 38.79 -13.57 39.24
CA ARG A 19 38.60 -14.56 38.14
C ARG A 19 37.21 -14.49 37.53
N SER A 20 36.17 -14.20 38.32
CA SER A 20 34.81 -14.10 37.81
C SER A 20 34.59 -12.93 36.85
N ILE A 21 35.43 -11.88 36.94
CA ILE A 21 35.37 -10.68 36.09
C ILE A 21 36.38 -10.77 34.94
N PHE A 22 37.65 -11.08 35.25
CA PHE A 22 38.74 -11.06 34.24
C PHE A 22 39.07 -12.41 33.63
N GLY A 23 38.52 -13.52 34.13
CA GLY A 23 38.79 -14.86 33.62
C GLY A 23 40.28 -15.19 33.67
N ASP A 24 40.86 -15.62 32.55
CA ASP A 24 42.30 -15.86 32.42
C ASP A 24 43.05 -14.66 31.80
N ASN A 25 42.38 -13.51 31.68
CA ASN A 25 42.83 -12.39 30.86
C ASN A 25 43.36 -11.19 31.68
N ALA A 26 43.80 -11.42 32.92
CA ALA A 26 44.46 -10.43 33.77
C ALA A 26 45.86 -10.88 34.22
N PRO A 27 46.73 -9.94 34.66
CA PRO A 27 48.05 -10.27 35.19
C PRO A 27 47.94 -10.83 36.61
N TYR A 28 47.82 -12.16 36.71
CA TYR A 28 47.72 -12.88 37.98
C TYR A 28 49.10 -13.18 38.59
N ALA A 29 49.20 -13.11 39.92
CA ALA A 29 50.39 -13.55 40.64
C ALA A 29 50.53 -15.09 40.60
N ILE A 30 51.67 -15.58 40.09
CA ILE A 30 52.00 -17.00 40.03
C ILE A 30 53.33 -17.25 40.76
N PRO A 31 53.41 -18.23 41.70
CA PRO A 31 52.34 -19.13 42.14
C PRO A 31 51.31 -18.42 43.03
N LYS A 32 50.10 -18.99 43.12
CA LYS A 32 49.02 -18.45 43.96
C LYS A 32 49.46 -18.35 45.43
N VAL A 33 49.47 -17.12 45.95
CA VAL A 33 49.86 -16.82 47.34
C VAL A 33 48.74 -17.25 48.29
N ARG A 34 49.03 -18.18 49.21
CA ARG A 34 48.05 -18.72 50.17
C ARG A 34 47.97 -17.99 51.51
N SER A 35 48.99 -17.20 51.85
CA SER A 35 49.06 -16.50 53.14
C SER A 35 48.43 -15.12 53.02
N GLU A 36 47.37 -14.85 53.80
CA GLU A 36 46.72 -13.54 53.87
C GLU A 36 47.69 -12.43 54.30
N LYS A 37 48.55 -12.69 55.29
CA LYS A 37 49.56 -11.73 55.73
C LYS A 37 50.53 -11.36 54.61
N LEU A 38 50.93 -12.35 53.80
CA LEU A 38 51.83 -12.12 52.67
C LEU A 38 51.11 -11.38 51.53
N LEU A 39 49.84 -11.68 51.26
CA LEU A 39 49.03 -10.96 50.28
C LEU A 39 48.94 -9.47 50.59
N THR A 40 48.62 -9.14 51.85
CA THR A 40 48.54 -7.74 52.31
C THR A 40 49.90 -7.06 52.27
N ALA A 41 50.96 -7.76 52.69
CA ALA A 41 52.33 -7.20 52.68
C ALA A 41 52.84 -6.91 51.25
N LEU A 42 52.52 -7.77 50.28
CA LEU A 42 52.85 -7.58 48.86
C LEU A 42 51.97 -6.52 48.20
N GLY A 43 50.77 -6.27 48.74
CA GLY A 43 49.81 -5.33 48.17
C GLY A 43 49.14 -5.86 46.89
N LEU A 44 49.00 -7.18 46.75
CA LEU A 44 48.31 -7.78 45.61
C LEU A 44 46.83 -7.35 45.59
N LYS A 45 46.29 -7.08 44.41
CA LYS A 45 44.87 -6.71 44.25
C LYS A 45 43.98 -7.93 44.49
N THR A 46 43.18 -7.90 45.54
CA THR A 46 42.22 -8.97 45.90
C THR A 46 40.79 -8.68 45.48
N GLN A 47 40.52 -7.44 45.06
CA GLN A 47 39.24 -6.97 44.55
C GLN A 47 39.49 -6.17 43.26
N VAL A 48 38.47 -6.12 42.41
CA VAL A 48 38.50 -5.35 41.17
C VAL A 48 37.93 -3.96 41.44
N THR A 49 38.57 -2.91 40.89
CA THR A 49 38.04 -1.55 40.85
C THR A 49 37.64 -1.14 39.43
N VAL A 50 36.91 -0.03 39.27
CA VAL A 50 36.53 0.48 37.95
C VAL A 50 37.76 0.94 37.15
N ASP A 51 38.76 1.54 37.81
CA ASP A 51 40.01 1.91 37.14
C ASP A 51 40.77 0.66 36.64
N ASP A 52 40.72 -0.44 37.38
CA ASP A 52 41.30 -1.72 36.97
C ASP A 52 40.62 -2.28 35.72
N THR A 53 39.27 -2.22 35.64
CA THR A 53 38.54 -2.72 34.46
C THR A 53 38.85 -1.90 33.22
N LEU A 54 38.95 -0.57 33.33
CA LEU A 54 39.32 0.31 32.22
C LEU A 54 40.78 0.08 31.78
N ALA A 55 41.71 -0.11 32.71
CA ALA A 55 43.11 -0.42 32.40
C ALA A 55 43.23 -1.77 31.67
N ILE A 56 42.55 -2.80 32.15
CA ILE A 56 42.55 -4.12 31.51
C ILE A 56 41.86 -4.09 30.15
N LEU A 57 40.75 -3.35 30.01
CA LEU A 57 40.06 -3.21 28.74
C LEU A 57 40.95 -2.55 27.67
N LYS A 58 41.78 -1.57 28.04
CA LYS A 58 42.79 -0.99 27.13
C LYS A 58 43.76 -2.06 26.61
N VAL A 59 44.19 -2.99 27.46
CA VAL A 59 45.04 -4.12 27.06
C VAL A 59 44.27 -5.10 26.18
N TRP A 60 43.00 -5.40 26.50
CA TRP A 60 42.17 -6.30 25.71
C TRP A 60 41.90 -5.76 24.30
N ARG A 61 41.65 -4.45 24.17
CA ARG A 61 41.46 -3.75 22.89
C ARG A 61 42.65 -3.87 21.94
N ALA A 62 43.86 -3.99 22.48
CA ALA A 62 45.07 -4.13 21.68
C ALA A 62 45.28 -5.56 21.12
N LYS A 63 44.50 -6.54 21.60
CA LYS A 63 44.57 -7.93 21.11
C LYS A 63 43.68 -8.10 19.89
N VAL A 64 44.16 -8.87 18.91
CA VAL A 64 43.36 -9.25 17.72
C VAL A 64 42.15 -10.10 18.11
N THR A 65 42.33 -11.05 19.04
CA THR A 65 41.26 -11.88 19.59
C THR A 65 41.45 -12.06 21.10
N LEU A 66 40.35 -12.11 21.84
CA LEU A 66 40.32 -12.45 23.26
C LEU A 66 39.55 -13.76 23.44
N SER A 67 40.06 -14.68 24.25
CA SER A 67 39.32 -15.89 24.64
C SER A 67 38.60 -15.64 25.96
N ALA A 68 37.26 -15.63 25.94
CA ALA A 68 36.45 -15.41 27.12
C ALA A 68 35.10 -16.13 27.01
N SER A 69 34.44 -16.35 28.15
CA SER A 69 33.06 -16.85 28.18
C SER A 69 32.07 -15.68 28.23
N LEU A 70 30.83 -15.91 27.76
CA LEU A 70 29.79 -14.89 27.80
C LEU A 70 29.36 -14.58 29.24
N SER A 71 29.41 -15.57 30.13
CA SER A 71 29.17 -15.42 31.57
C SER A 71 30.19 -14.49 32.21
N GLN A 72 31.48 -14.66 31.87
CA GLN A 72 32.55 -13.76 32.31
C GLN A 72 32.31 -12.34 31.81
N MET A 73 32.05 -12.16 30.52
CA MET A 73 31.86 -10.83 29.94
C MET A 73 30.60 -10.14 30.47
N SER A 74 29.53 -10.90 30.71
CA SER A 74 28.32 -10.38 31.37
C SER A 74 28.65 -9.81 32.76
N LYS A 75 29.42 -10.54 33.58
CA LYS A 75 29.87 -10.07 34.90
C LYS A 75 30.76 -8.84 34.81
N PHE A 76 31.64 -8.78 33.81
CA PHE A 76 32.48 -7.62 33.54
C PHE A 76 31.65 -6.37 33.23
N TYR A 77 30.66 -6.46 32.36
CA TYR A 77 29.77 -5.34 32.04
C TYR A 77 28.87 -4.95 33.21
N THR A 78 28.29 -5.91 33.93
CA THR A 78 27.51 -5.62 35.14
C THR A 78 28.35 -4.92 36.21
N PHE A 79 29.62 -5.31 36.37
CA PHE A 79 30.53 -4.64 37.30
C PHE A 79 30.77 -3.19 36.89
N ILE A 80 31.10 -2.93 35.61
CA ILE A 80 31.28 -1.57 35.09
C ILE A 80 30.02 -0.73 35.31
N TRP A 81 28.85 -1.28 34.96
CA TRP A 81 27.58 -0.58 35.13
C TRP A 81 27.30 -0.24 36.60
N SER A 82 27.56 -1.16 37.53
CA SER A 82 27.39 -0.86 38.95
C SER A 82 28.25 0.32 39.44
N GLY A 83 29.42 0.52 38.82
CA GLY A 83 30.30 1.65 39.07
C GLY A 83 29.84 2.98 38.44
N MET A 84 29.04 2.92 37.37
CA MET A 84 28.56 4.12 36.66
C MET A 84 27.67 5.00 37.55
N ASN A 85 26.92 4.43 38.50
CA ASN A 85 26.06 5.13 39.46
C ASN A 85 26.76 6.23 40.30
N THR A 86 28.09 6.35 40.23
CA THR A 86 28.89 7.31 41.03
C THR A 86 29.64 8.36 40.20
N SER A 87 29.82 8.17 38.88
CA SER A 87 30.55 9.09 37.97
C SER A 87 30.21 8.79 36.49
N GLU A 88 28.93 8.86 36.14
CA GLU A 88 28.34 8.36 34.88
C GLU A 88 29.05 8.83 33.60
N ARG A 89 29.18 10.14 33.37
CA ARG A 89 29.61 10.66 32.05
C ARG A 89 31.05 10.31 31.68
N LYS A 90 31.99 10.46 32.61
CA LYS A 90 33.42 10.25 32.31
C LYS A 90 33.74 8.78 32.03
N LEU A 91 33.08 7.87 32.76
CA LEU A 91 33.26 6.43 32.60
C LEU A 91 32.69 5.94 31.26
N VAL A 92 31.50 6.40 30.88
CA VAL A 92 30.91 6.09 29.58
C VAL A 92 31.78 6.65 28.45
N GLU A 93 32.27 7.88 28.55
CA GLU A 93 33.18 8.46 27.55
C GLU A 93 34.45 7.63 27.38
N GLU A 94 35.12 7.22 28.47
CA GLU A 94 36.32 6.39 28.39
C GLU A 94 36.04 4.97 27.84
N LEU A 95 34.88 4.41 28.18
CA LEU A 95 34.42 3.12 27.67
C LEU A 95 34.13 3.20 26.16
N CYS A 96 33.38 4.20 25.71
CA CYS A 96 32.95 4.37 24.33
C CYS A 96 34.04 4.96 23.41
N ASN A 97 35.18 5.43 23.96
CA ASN A 97 36.34 5.92 23.19
C ASN A 97 37.08 4.82 22.39
N GLY A 98 36.61 3.58 22.41
CA GLY A 98 37.15 2.51 21.59
C GLY A 98 36.28 1.27 21.62
N PRO A 99 36.68 0.19 20.93
CA PRO A 99 35.93 -1.07 20.91
C PRO A 99 35.81 -1.66 22.33
N PHE A 100 34.60 -1.98 22.78
CA PHE A 100 34.39 -2.46 24.15
C PHE A 100 33.35 -3.57 24.25
N VAL A 101 32.62 -3.84 23.18
CA VAL A 101 31.63 -4.90 23.13
C VAL A 101 32.30 -6.18 22.66
N PHE A 102 32.43 -7.17 23.54
CA PHE A 102 32.98 -8.47 23.23
C PHE A 102 31.95 -9.28 22.45
N VAL A 103 32.32 -9.68 21.25
CA VAL A 103 31.49 -10.46 20.34
C VAL A 103 32.22 -11.77 20.01
N PRO A 104 31.64 -12.94 20.31
CA PRO A 104 32.27 -14.21 20.01
C PRO A 104 32.40 -14.40 18.48
N CYS A 105 33.48 -15.04 18.04
CA CYS A 105 33.71 -15.31 16.62
C CYS A 105 32.81 -16.45 16.08
N LYS A 106 32.17 -17.22 16.96
CA LYS A 106 31.32 -18.37 16.61
C LYS A 106 30.09 -18.39 17.48
N LEU A 107 29.06 -19.11 17.03
CA LEU A 107 27.89 -19.39 17.85
C LEU A 107 28.32 -20.17 19.10
N VAL A 108 27.81 -19.76 20.26
CA VAL A 108 28.24 -20.29 21.55
C VAL A 108 27.21 -21.30 22.05
N ALA A 109 27.64 -22.55 22.28
CA ALA A 109 26.75 -23.61 22.78
C ALA A 109 26.41 -23.48 24.27
N SER A 110 27.28 -22.83 25.06
CA SER A 110 27.10 -22.61 26.49
C SER A 110 27.74 -21.29 26.93
N HIS A 111 27.05 -20.51 27.74
CA HIS A 111 27.55 -19.22 28.24
C HIS A 111 28.84 -19.34 29.08
N GLU A 112 29.15 -20.53 29.59
CA GLU A 112 30.36 -20.81 30.35
C GLU A 112 31.55 -21.24 29.46
N ALA A 113 31.30 -21.60 28.20
CA ALA A 113 32.36 -22.02 27.30
C ALA A 113 33.28 -20.84 26.95
N VAL A 114 34.58 -21.03 27.09
CA VAL A 114 35.60 -20.04 26.71
C VAL A 114 35.79 -20.13 25.19
N VAL A 115 35.44 -19.04 24.49
CA VAL A 115 35.51 -18.95 23.03
C VAL A 115 36.34 -17.75 22.59
N PRO A 116 37.04 -17.82 21.45
CA PRO A 116 37.66 -16.63 20.87
C PRO A 116 36.57 -15.64 20.40
N GLY A 117 36.82 -14.36 20.64
CA GLY A 117 35.98 -13.24 20.21
C GLY A 117 36.80 -11.98 19.97
N VAL A 118 36.13 -10.96 19.45
CA VAL A 118 36.71 -9.65 19.13
C VAL A 118 35.97 -8.55 19.87
N PHE A 119 36.62 -7.42 20.09
CA PHE A 119 35.95 -6.22 20.60
C PHE A 119 35.50 -5.34 19.44
N LEU A 120 34.22 -4.96 19.47
CA LEU A 120 33.60 -4.04 18.50
C LEU A 120 33.18 -2.74 19.20
N SER A 121 33.10 -1.67 18.42
CA SER A 121 32.53 -0.39 18.87
C SER A 121 31.01 -0.45 18.92
N SER A 122 30.39 0.51 19.63
CA SER A 122 28.92 0.58 19.72
C SER A 122 28.23 0.74 18.36
N LYS A 123 28.90 1.31 17.35
CA LYS A 123 28.38 1.52 15.99
C LYS A 123 28.44 0.28 15.11
N GLU A 124 29.15 -0.77 15.54
CA GLU A 124 29.35 -2.00 14.78
C GLU A 124 28.42 -3.14 15.23
N VAL A 125 27.65 -2.91 16.29
CA VAL A 125 26.72 -3.86 16.92
C VAL A 125 25.35 -3.22 17.05
N PHE A 126 24.33 -4.04 17.24
CA PHE A 126 22.95 -3.59 17.43
C PHE A 126 22.25 -4.49 18.44
N TRP A 127 21.17 -4.00 19.06
CA TRP A 127 20.48 -4.79 20.07
C TRP A 127 19.72 -5.97 19.45
N HIS A 128 18.77 -5.72 18.55
CA HIS A 128 17.96 -6.78 17.95
C HIS A 128 17.57 -6.51 16.49
N ASP A 129 17.29 -7.57 15.73
CA ASP A 129 16.73 -7.48 14.39
C ASP A 129 15.20 -7.69 14.43
N SER A 130 14.44 -6.62 14.18
CA SER A 130 12.98 -6.68 14.14
C SER A 130 12.40 -7.39 12.90
N THR A 131 13.21 -7.67 11.88
CA THR A 131 12.77 -8.30 10.63
C THR A 131 12.84 -9.84 10.66
N GLY A 132 13.47 -10.41 11.70
CA GLY A 132 13.67 -11.85 11.85
C GLY A 132 14.69 -12.46 10.88
N SER A 133 15.41 -11.62 10.12
CA SER A 133 16.37 -12.04 9.08
C SER A 133 17.61 -12.69 9.70
N VAL A 134 18.10 -12.13 10.81
CA VAL A 134 19.24 -12.65 11.56
C VAL A 134 18.92 -14.03 12.16
N ASP A 135 17.70 -14.24 12.65
CA ASP A 135 17.30 -15.52 13.23
C ASP A 135 17.14 -16.60 12.15
N LEU A 136 16.63 -16.25 10.96
CA LEU A 136 16.63 -17.16 9.80
C LEU A 136 18.05 -17.57 9.42
N LEU A 137 18.99 -16.62 9.36
CA LEU A 137 20.40 -16.90 9.07
C LEU A 137 21.03 -17.85 10.09
N LYS A 138 20.73 -17.67 11.39
CA LYS A 138 21.21 -18.57 12.46
C LYS A 138 20.70 -19.99 12.27
N MET A 139 19.46 -20.17 11.81
CA MET A 139 18.87 -21.49 11.58
C MET A 139 19.51 -22.22 10.40
N VAL A 140 19.76 -21.52 9.30
CA VAL A 140 20.20 -22.16 8.04
C VAL A 140 21.71 -22.35 7.99
N CYS A 141 22.49 -21.54 8.70
CA CYS A 141 23.95 -21.63 8.69
C CYS A 141 24.55 -21.63 10.11
N PRO A 142 24.44 -22.76 10.84
CA PRO A 142 24.99 -22.88 12.19
C PRO A 142 26.53 -22.91 12.23
N GLU A 143 27.19 -23.31 11.14
CA GLU A 143 28.64 -23.48 11.06
C GLU A 143 29.23 -22.74 9.85
N PHE A 144 29.40 -21.43 9.98
CA PHE A 144 30.21 -20.70 9.00
C PHE A 144 31.70 -20.89 9.28
N ASP A 145 32.45 -20.95 8.19
CA ASP A 145 33.88 -21.26 8.15
C ASP A 145 34.71 -20.29 9.02
N SER A 146 35.72 -20.83 9.72
CA SER A 146 36.50 -20.10 10.74
C SER A 146 37.35 -18.95 10.18
N HIS A 147 37.37 -18.80 8.86
CA HIS A 147 38.18 -17.83 8.11
C HIS A 147 37.36 -16.68 7.50
N SER A 148 36.03 -16.68 7.60
CA SER A 148 35.21 -15.57 7.11
C SER A 148 35.00 -14.51 8.20
N VAL A 149 35.40 -13.26 7.93
CA VAL A 149 35.65 -12.24 8.96
C VAL A 149 34.38 -11.50 9.44
N GLN A 150 33.16 -11.82 8.98
CA GLN A 150 31.97 -11.08 9.42
C GLN A 150 30.72 -11.95 9.58
N HIS A 151 30.45 -12.39 10.81
CA HIS A 151 29.17 -12.99 11.19
C HIS A 151 28.22 -11.90 11.71
N THR A 152 27.14 -11.61 10.99
CA THR A 152 26.21 -10.53 11.39
C THR A 152 25.35 -10.89 12.59
N PHE A 153 25.11 -12.19 12.84
CA PHE A 153 24.34 -12.64 13.99
C PHE A 153 25.07 -12.47 15.33
N THR A 154 26.41 -12.45 15.33
CA THR A 154 27.18 -12.21 16.56
C THR A 154 27.18 -10.73 16.94
N LYS A 155 26.87 -9.84 16.00
CA LYS A 155 26.66 -8.40 16.24
C LYS A 155 25.32 -8.08 16.92
N MET A 156 24.40 -9.05 17.00
CA MET A 156 23.09 -8.89 17.65
C MET A 156 23.17 -9.20 19.15
N LEU A 157 23.21 -8.15 19.97
CA LEU A 157 23.54 -8.25 21.39
C LEU A 157 22.43 -8.90 22.23
N CYS A 158 21.16 -8.79 21.87
CA CYS A 158 20.07 -9.39 22.66
C CYS A 158 20.21 -10.92 22.78
N SER A 159 20.84 -11.57 21.79
CA SER A 159 21.12 -13.00 21.82
C SER A 159 22.39 -13.39 22.59
N VAL A 160 23.28 -12.44 22.83
CA VAL A 160 24.57 -12.66 23.53
C VAL A 160 24.47 -12.24 25.00
N TYR A 161 23.82 -11.11 25.26
CA TYR A 161 23.73 -10.43 26.55
C TYR A 161 22.30 -9.98 26.89
N PRO A 162 21.30 -10.89 26.97
CA PRO A 162 19.88 -10.54 27.07
C PRO A 162 19.53 -9.63 28.25
N THR A 163 20.27 -9.71 29.36
CA THR A 163 20.02 -8.94 30.59
C THR A 163 20.67 -7.56 30.60
N LEU A 164 21.44 -7.19 29.57
CA LEU A 164 22.25 -5.97 29.52
C LEU A 164 21.73 -4.94 28.49
N HIS A 165 20.43 -4.99 28.17
CA HIS A 165 19.80 -4.03 27.24
C HIS A 165 20.09 -2.58 27.63
N ASP A 166 19.69 -2.21 28.84
CA ASP A 166 19.77 -0.82 29.30
C ASP A 166 21.24 -0.34 29.36
N PHE A 167 22.21 -1.22 29.62
CA PHE A 167 23.63 -0.89 29.56
C PHE A 167 24.04 -0.46 28.16
N PHE A 168 23.79 -1.35 27.19
CA PHE A 168 24.34 -1.18 25.85
C PHE A 168 23.58 -0.10 25.11
N VAL A 169 22.25 -0.12 25.17
CA VAL A 169 21.42 0.81 24.41
C VAL A 169 21.32 2.17 25.09
N LYS A 170 20.92 2.23 26.37
CA LYS A 170 20.65 3.52 27.04
C LYS A 170 21.92 4.21 27.50
N GLU A 171 22.86 3.48 28.10
CA GLU A 171 24.08 4.09 28.66
C GLU A 171 25.21 4.20 27.61
N CYS A 172 25.43 3.16 26.80
CA CYS A 172 26.58 3.12 25.87
C CYS A 172 26.25 3.53 24.43
N GLY A 173 24.98 3.81 24.12
CA GLY A 173 24.56 4.28 22.79
C GLY A 173 24.70 3.26 21.67
N VAL A 174 24.48 1.97 21.96
CA VAL A 174 24.29 0.94 20.93
C VAL A 174 22.91 1.11 20.30
N ASP A 175 22.82 1.04 18.97
CA ASP A 175 21.56 1.18 18.28
C ASP A 175 20.60 0.01 18.57
N GLU A 176 19.32 0.34 18.79
CA GLU A 176 18.27 -0.65 19.04
C GLU A 176 18.14 -1.63 17.86
N HIS A 177 18.27 -1.12 16.64
CA HIS A 177 18.10 -1.84 15.39
C HIS A 177 19.30 -1.62 14.46
N PRO A 178 19.58 -2.53 13.51
CA PRO A 178 20.56 -2.28 12.47
C PRO A 178 20.24 -0.99 11.70
N HIS A 179 21.26 -0.20 11.39
CA HIS A 179 21.14 0.87 10.40
C HIS A 179 21.06 0.33 8.98
N PHE A 180 20.81 1.21 8.00
CA PHE A 180 20.77 0.90 6.57
C PHE A 180 21.87 -0.08 6.11
N HIS A 181 23.15 0.24 6.36
CA HIS A 181 24.28 -0.61 5.98
C HIS A 181 24.29 -1.97 6.71
N GLY A 182 23.77 -2.01 7.94
CA GLY A 182 23.58 -3.25 8.69
C GLY A 182 22.53 -4.15 8.05
N TYR A 183 21.34 -3.61 7.73
CA TYR A 183 20.30 -4.36 7.00
C TYR A 183 20.76 -4.79 5.60
N LEU A 184 21.55 -3.97 4.94
CA LEU A 184 22.13 -4.30 3.63
C LEU A 184 23.11 -5.48 3.71
N GLN A 185 23.96 -5.49 4.74
CA GLN A 185 24.83 -6.63 5.02
C GLN A 185 24.03 -7.90 5.36
N ILE A 186 22.92 -7.76 6.10
CA ILE A 186 22.00 -8.87 6.39
C ILE A 186 21.40 -9.42 5.08
N LEU A 187 20.91 -8.58 4.18
CA LEU A 187 20.36 -9.01 2.88
C LEU A 187 21.39 -9.74 2.01
N LEU A 188 22.63 -9.25 1.95
CA LEU A 188 23.71 -9.90 1.21
C LEU A 188 24.05 -11.28 1.76
N GLN A 189 24.01 -11.44 3.09
CA GLN A 189 24.23 -12.75 3.70
C GLN A 189 23.04 -13.68 3.52
N LEU A 190 21.82 -13.15 3.67
CA LEU A 190 20.59 -13.89 3.49
C LEU A 190 20.50 -14.45 2.07
N SER A 191 20.75 -13.62 1.06
CA SER A 191 20.78 -14.06 -0.34
C SER A 191 21.86 -15.09 -0.67
N ALA A 192 22.99 -15.09 0.03
CA ALA A 192 24.03 -16.10 -0.12
C ALA A 192 23.69 -17.44 0.58
N ALA A 193 22.82 -17.42 1.58
CA ALA A 193 22.57 -18.55 2.48
C ALA A 193 21.25 -19.29 2.21
N VAL A 194 20.21 -18.58 1.78
CA VAL A 194 18.85 -19.15 1.63
C VAL A 194 18.31 -18.95 0.23
N LEU A 195 17.26 -19.69 -0.14
CA LEU A 195 16.52 -19.43 -1.38
C LEU A 195 15.49 -18.29 -1.18
N PRO A 196 15.12 -17.51 -2.20
CA PRO A 196 14.07 -16.49 -2.09
C PRO A 196 12.76 -16.99 -1.49
N SER A 197 12.33 -18.22 -1.76
CA SER A 197 11.15 -18.86 -1.20
C SER A 197 11.18 -18.96 0.33
N GLN A 198 12.37 -18.93 0.92
CA GLN A 198 12.59 -18.96 2.37
C GLN A 198 12.82 -17.57 2.97
N GLY A 199 13.29 -16.61 2.16
CA GLY A 199 13.76 -15.31 2.64
C GLY A 199 13.01 -14.08 2.09
N ALA A 200 12.07 -14.25 1.16
CA ALA A 200 11.38 -13.15 0.48
C ALA A 200 10.61 -12.25 1.44
N LYS A 201 9.99 -12.82 2.49
CA LYS A 201 9.29 -12.05 3.52
C LYS A 201 10.24 -11.20 4.37
N ASN A 202 11.46 -11.68 4.61
CA ASN A 202 12.50 -10.88 5.26
C ASN A 202 12.90 -9.69 4.39
N VAL A 203 13.03 -9.88 3.08
CA VAL A 203 13.29 -8.77 2.14
C VAL A 203 12.16 -7.74 2.19
N PHE A 204 10.90 -8.18 2.22
CA PHE A 204 9.74 -7.30 2.36
C PHE A 204 9.83 -6.44 3.63
N HIS A 205 10.11 -7.06 4.79
CA HIS A 205 10.24 -6.32 6.05
C HIS A 205 11.42 -5.35 6.07
N ILE A 206 12.56 -5.71 5.48
CA ILE A 206 13.72 -4.82 5.37
C ILE A 206 13.38 -3.62 4.47
N PHE A 207 12.71 -3.85 3.34
CA PHE A 207 12.28 -2.77 2.46
C PHE A 207 11.27 -1.85 3.17
N LEU A 208 10.33 -2.42 3.91
CA LEU A 208 9.39 -1.64 4.73
C LEU A 208 10.11 -0.78 5.77
N LYS A 209 11.16 -1.30 6.43
CA LYS A 209 11.99 -0.52 7.36
C LYS A 209 12.68 0.65 6.68
N TRP A 210 13.30 0.44 5.52
CA TRP A 210 13.91 1.52 4.75
C TRP A 210 12.90 2.55 4.26
N ILE A 211 11.68 2.12 3.91
CA ILE A 211 10.59 3.01 3.55
C ILE A 211 10.18 3.89 4.74
N ASP A 212 10.03 3.30 5.93
CA ASP A 212 9.68 4.05 7.13
C ASP A 212 10.82 5.03 7.52
N GLU A 213 12.08 4.61 7.42
CA GLU A 213 13.26 5.49 7.63
C GLU A 213 13.33 6.62 6.60
N LEU A 214 12.96 6.35 5.35
CA LEU A 214 12.88 7.35 4.28
C LEU A 214 11.78 8.37 4.57
N ASN A 215 10.62 7.94 5.03
CA ASN A 215 9.49 8.80 5.37
C ASN A 215 9.78 9.67 6.61
N LEU A 216 10.54 9.15 7.58
CA LEU A 216 11.01 9.89 8.75
C LEU A 216 12.17 10.85 8.45
N GLY A 217 12.74 10.80 7.24
CA GLY A 217 13.90 11.61 6.85
C GLY A 217 15.22 11.13 7.46
N SER A 218 15.23 9.94 8.07
CA SER A 218 16.43 9.33 8.67
C SER A 218 17.34 8.67 7.62
N LEU A 219 16.77 8.19 6.51
CA LEU A 219 17.53 7.58 5.42
C LEU A 219 18.17 8.65 4.53
N ARG A 220 19.49 8.61 4.37
CA ARG A 220 20.25 9.63 3.64
C ARG A 220 20.17 9.42 2.13
N SER A 221 20.31 10.49 1.35
CA SER A 221 20.31 10.41 -0.12
C SER A 221 21.50 9.61 -0.66
N GLU A 222 22.64 9.68 0.05
CA GLU A 222 23.86 8.91 -0.26
C GLU A 222 23.62 7.41 -0.08
N ASP A 223 22.83 6.99 0.91
CA ASP A 223 22.52 5.58 1.17
C ASP A 223 21.67 4.99 0.03
N ILE A 224 20.67 5.74 -0.43
CA ILE A 224 19.84 5.35 -1.59
C ILE A 224 20.71 5.27 -2.86
N SER A 225 21.61 6.24 -3.05
CA SER A 225 22.51 6.27 -4.20
C SER A 225 23.47 5.07 -4.18
N PHE A 226 24.01 4.74 -3.01
CA PHE A 226 24.86 3.57 -2.80
C PHE A 226 24.13 2.27 -3.16
N LEU A 227 22.89 2.08 -2.70
CA LEU A 227 22.12 0.88 -3.03
C LEU A 227 21.78 0.81 -4.52
N LYS A 228 21.47 1.93 -5.19
CA LYS A 228 21.28 1.95 -6.65
C LYS A 228 22.51 1.46 -7.39
N GLU A 229 23.67 2.04 -7.07
CA GLU A 229 24.93 1.68 -7.72
C GLU A 229 25.26 0.21 -7.46
N GLY A 230 25.06 -0.26 -6.21
CA GLY A 230 25.20 -1.66 -5.84
C GLY A 230 24.29 -2.57 -6.68
N LEU A 231 22.99 -2.26 -6.77
CA LEU A 231 22.02 -3.04 -7.55
C LEU A 231 22.35 -3.14 -9.04
N LEU A 232 23.08 -2.17 -9.61
CA LEU A 232 23.53 -2.25 -11.01
C LEU A 232 24.71 -3.23 -11.20
N THR A 233 25.39 -3.62 -10.12
CA THR A 233 26.47 -4.62 -10.19
C THR A 233 25.91 -6.04 -10.17
N LYS A 234 26.58 -6.96 -10.87
CA LYS A 234 26.08 -8.33 -11.07
C LYS A 234 26.04 -9.16 -9.79
N ASP A 235 26.99 -8.92 -8.88
CA ASP A 235 27.17 -9.75 -7.67
C ASP A 235 26.27 -9.29 -6.50
N TYR A 236 25.52 -8.21 -6.67
CA TYR A 236 24.67 -7.61 -5.63
C TYR A 236 23.28 -8.24 -5.59
N LEU A 237 23.25 -9.54 -5.34
CA LEU A 237 22.08 -10.40 -5.49
C LEU A 237 21.08 -10.26 -4.33
N VAL A 238 20.52 -9.08 -4.09
CA VAL A 238 19.64 -8.83 -2.93
C VAL A 238 18.14 -8.86 -3.25
N LEU A 239 17.77 -8.99 -4.52
CA LEU A 239 16.37 -8.97 -4.96
C LEU A 239 15.84 -10.40 -5.13
N ALA A 240 14.81 -10.74 -4.36
CA ALA A 240 14.09 -12.00 -4.46
C ALA A 240 13.15 -12.00 -5.68
N THR A 241 13.17 -13.06 -6.48
CA THR A 241 12.27 -13.22 -7.65
C THR A 241 11.32 -14.40 -7.49
N ALA A 242 10.22 -14.36 -8.26
CA ALA A 242 9.20 -15.41 -8.25
C ALA A 242 9.69 -16.77 -8.78
N GLU A 243 10.84 -16.80 -9.46
CA GLU A 243 11.51 -18.02 -9.95
C GLU A 243 12.45 -18.66 -8.92
N ASP A 244 12.37 -18.20 -7.67
CA ASP A 244 13.24 -18.64 -6.58
C ASP A 244 14.74 -18.38 -6.86
N LYS A 245 15.03 -17.25 -7.52
CA LYS A 245 16.40 -16.78 -7.79
C LYS A 245 16.66 -15.40 -7.19
N TRP A 246 17.84 -15.23 -6.61
CA TRP A 246 18.36 -13.92 -6.23
C TRP A 246 18.96 -13.22 -7.44
N VAL A 247 18.60 -11.95 -7.64
CA VAL A 247 19.05 -11.15 -8.76
C VAL A 247 19.48 -9.75 -8.30
N SER A 248 20.16 -9.04 -9.19
CA SER A 248 20.36 -7.60 -9.11
C SER A 248 19.65 -6.91 -10.29
N LEU A 249 19.78 -5.60 -10.41
CA LEU A 249 19.30 -4.82 -11.57
C LEU A 249 20.31 -4.81 -12.73
N HIS A 250 21.35 -5.64 -12.68
CA HIS A 250 22.30 -5.76 -13.78
C HIS A 250 21.59 -6.28 -15.06
N PRO A 251 21.84 -5.71 -16.25
CA PRO A 251 21.13 -6.06 -17.50
C PRO A 251 21.16 -7.54 -17.89
N SER A 252 22.12 -8.32 -17.39
CA SER A 252 22.19 -9.76 -17.64
C SER A 252 21.02 -10.55 -17.06
N PHE A 253 20.28 -10.00 -16.10
CA PHE A 253 19.11 -10.64 -15.49
C PHE A 253 17.79 -10.32 -16.22
N GLY A 254 17.85 -9.52 -17.29
CA GLY A 254 16.67 -9.06 -18.02
C GLY A 254 15.97 -7.88 -17.32
N LEU A 255 14.68 -7.74 -17.58
CA LEU A 255 13.85 -6.70 -16.96
C LEU A 255 13.37 -7.17 -15.58
N ILE A 256 13.81 -6.47 -14.53
CA ILE A 256 13.32 -6.69 -13.17
C ILE A 256 12.22 -5.66 -12.88
N CYS A 257 11.02 -6.12 -12.52
CA CYS A 257 9.90 -5.26 -12.15
C CYS A 257 9.17 -5.76 -10.92
N TRP A 258 8.50 -4.85 -10.22
CA TRP A 258 7.58 -5.22 -9.15
C TRP A 258 6.13 -5.23 -9.65
N CYS A 259 5.26 -6.00 -9.00
CA CYS A 259 3.89 -6.23 -9.45
C CYS A 259 2.91 -5.31 -8.73
N ASP A 260 2.37 -4.33 -9.45
CA ASP A 260 1.23 -3.51 -9.04
C ASP A 260 -0.12 -4.01 -9.61
N ASP A 261 -0.10 -4.72 -10.75
CA ASP A 261 -1.28 -5.32 -11.39
C ASP A 261 -1.11 -6.83 -11.64
N ASP A 262 -1.89 -7.64 -10.92
CA ASP A 262 -1.87 -9.10 -11.01
C ASP A 262 -2.34 -9.64 -12.38
N LYS A 263 -3.20 -8.91 -13.10
CA LYS A 263 -3.65 -9.32 -14.44
C LYS A 263 -2.49 -9.21 -15.42
N LEU A 264 -1.74 -8.10 -15.36
CA LEU A 264 -0.54 -7.91 -16.18
C LEU A 264 0.54 -8.92 -15.81
N ARG A 265 0.76 -9.20 -14.52
CA ARG A 265 1.71 -10.22 -14.09
C ARG A 265 1.42 -11.59 -14.71
N LYS A 266 0.17 -12.06 -14.67
CA LYS A 266 -0.22 -13.36 -15.25
C LYS A 266 0.00 -13.43 -16.76
N GLU A 267 -0.08 -12.30 -17.44
CA GLU A 267 0.13 -12.20 -18.88
C GLU A 267 1.62 -12.31 -19.27
N PHE A 268 2.50 -11.71 -18.46
CA PHE A 268 3.94 -11.65 -18.74
C PHE A 268 4.80 -12.69 -17.98
N GLN A 269 4.23 -13.46 -17.05
CA GLN A 269 4.97 -14.42 -16.20
C GLN A 269 5.73 -15.52 -16.96
N TYR A 270 5.38 -15.79 -18.21
CA TYR A 270 5.97 -16.87 -19.01
C TYR A 270 7.21 -16.44 -19.81
N PHE A 271 7.59 -15.16 -19.76
CA PHE A 271 8.73 -14.66 -20.50
C PHE A 271 9.99 -14.68 -19.63
N ASP A 272 10.98 -15.50 -20.00
CA ASP A 272 12.23 -15.66 -19.24
C ASP A 272 13.02 -14.36 -19.07
N ASN A 273 12.82 -13.38 -19.95
CA ASN A 273 13.49 -12.08 -19.91
C ASN A 273 12.84 -11.07 -18.94
N ILE A 274 11.72 -11.42 -18.30
CA ILE A 274 11.02 -10.58 -17.32
C ILE A 274 11.01 -11.31 -16.00
N LYS A 275 11.55 -10.69 -14.96
CA LYS A 275 11.53 -11.23 -13.59
C LYS A 275 10.71 -10.33 -12.70
N PHE A 276 9.79 -10.94 -11.98
CA PHE A 276 8.98 -10.25 -10.99
C PHE A 276 9.59 -10.39 -9.61
N LEU A 277 9.67 -9.27 -8.88
CA LEU A 277 10.00 -9.30 -7.46
C LEU A 277 8.98 -10.15 -6.69
N TYR A 278 9.48 -10.91 -5.73
CA TYR A 278 8.68 -11.81 -4.91
C TYR A 278 8.89 -11.50 -3.44
N PHE A 279 7.77 -11.37 -2.74
CA PHE A 279 7.70 -11.02 -1.31
C PHE A 279 6.90 -12.05 -0.52
N GLU A 280 6.86 -13.31 -1.00
CA GLU A 280 6.00 -14.36 -0.42
C GLU A 280 4.49 -14.08 -0.55
N GLN A 281 3.67 -14.89 0.14
CA GLN A 281 2.24 -14.70 0.23
C GLN A 281 1.93 -13.65 1.30
N LEU A 282 1.70 -12.42 0.84
CA LEU A 282 1.31 -11.30 1.69
C LEU A 282 -0.16 -11.42 2.14
N ASN A 283 -0.44 -11.02 3.38
CA ASN A 283 -1.81 -10.83 3.86
C ASN A 283 -2.41 -9.53 3.29
N ASP A 284 -3.70 -9.27 3.55
CA ASP A 284 -4.38 -8.13 2.92
C ASP A 284 -3.87 -6.77 3.40
N GLU A 285 -3.42 -6.65 4.66
CA GLU A 285 -2.77 -5.44 5.19
C GLU A 285 -1.40 -5.21 4.54
N GLU A 286 -0.59 -6.26 4.39
CA GLU A 286 0.72 -6.22 3.75
C GLU A 286 0.61 -5.89 2.25
N LYS A 287 -0.43 -6.39 1.57
CA LYS A 287 -0.73 -6.00 0.19
C LYS A 287 -1.10 -4.52 0.09
N GLU A 288 -1.89 -4.00 1.01
CA GLU A 288 -2.21 -2.56 1.06
C GLU A 288 -0.93 -1.73 1.25
N ILE A 289 -0.04 -2.16 2.16
CA ILE A 289 1.27 -1.53 2.37
C ILE A 289 2.11 -1.56 1.08
N LEU A 290 2.16 -2.70 0.39
CA LEU A 290 2.87 -2.84 -0.89
C LEU A 290 2.31 -1.86 -1.94
N GLN A 291 0.99 -1.70 -2.02
CA GLN A 291 0.37 -0.83 -3.02
C GLN A 291 0.49 0.67 -2.68
N THR A 292 0.54 1.03 -1.40
CA THR A 292 0.53 2.43 -0.95
C THR A 292 1.92 3.00 -0.68
N LYS A 293 2.78 2.24 0.00
CA LYS A 293 4.08 2.74 0.49
C LYS A 293 5.26 2.44 -0.42
N PHE A 294 5.25 1.29 -1.10
CA PHE A 294 6.39 0.87 -1.94
C PHE A 294 6.58 1.65 -3.26
N PRO A 295 5.55 2.19 -3.95
CA PRO A 295 5.73 2.81 -5.27
C PRO A 295 6.82 3.90 -5.27
N MET A 296 6.78 4.80 -4.29
CA MET A 296 7.76 5.89 -4.15
C MET A 296 9.19 5.38 -3.93
N PHE A 297 9.34 4.32 -3.14
CA PHE A 297 10.66 3.73 -2.85
C PHE A 297 11.21 2.95 -4.05
N MET A 298 10.36 2.19 -4.73
CA MET A 298 10.73 1.45 -5.95
C MET A 298 11.13 2.41 -7.07
N ASP A 299 10.36 3.48 -7.29
CA ASP A 299 10.71 4.53 -8.23
C ASP A 299 12.02 5.21 -7.84
N LYS A 300 12.23 5.47 -6.55
CA LYS A 300 13.53 5.97 -6.08
C LYS A 300 14.63 4.99 -6.44
N LEU A 301 14.49 3.67 -6.29
CA LEU A 301 15.52 2.67 -6.64
C LEU A 301 15.65 2.37 -8.14
N ASN A 302 14.88 3.03 -9.01
CA ASN A 302 14.76 2.71 -10.44
C ASN A 302 14.27 1.27 -10.72
N ILE A 303 13.44 0.72 -9.83
CA ILE A 303 12.75 -0.55 -10.03
C ILE A 303 11.35 -0.24 -10.55
N PRO A 304 11.06 -0.42 -11.84
CA PRO A 304 9.78 -0.03 -12.38
C PRO A 304 8.66 -1.02 -11.98
N SER A 305 7.43 -0.53 -11.92
CA SER A 305 6.25 -1.39 -11.81
C SER A 305 5.88 -1.99 -13.17
N ILE A 306 5.14 -3.11 -13.17
CA ILE A 306 4.71 -3.74 -14.42
C ILE A 306 3.77 -2.82 -15.23
N SER A 307 2.85 -2.11 -14.57
CA SER A 307 1.95 -1.17 -15.26
C SER A 307 2.69 -0.02 -15.95
N LYS A 308 3.85 0.41 -15.41
CA LYS A 308 4.67 1.50 -15.95
C LYS A 308 5.49 1.08 -17.18
N VAL A 309 5.87 -0.20 -17.28
CA VAL A 309 6.65 -0.71 -18.43
C VAL A 309 5.79 -1.27 -19.55
N VAL A 310 4.55 -1.67 -19.24
CA VAL A 310 3.59 -2.17 -20.21
C VAL A 310 2.91 -0.99 -20.92
N MET A 311 2.90 -1.04 -22.25
CA MET A 311 2.16 -0.13 -23.10
C MET A 311 1.12 -0.90 -23.90
N ARG A 312 0.06 -0.20 -24.33
CA ARG A 312 -0.97 -0.76 -25.20
C ARG A 312 -0.64 -0.41 -26.64
N GLU A 313 -0.45 -1.42 -27.48
CA GLU A 313 -0.23 -1.29 -28.92
C GLU A 313 -1.55 -1.51 -29.66
N ALA A 314 -1.91 -0.60 -30.56
CA ALA A 314 -3.15 -0.63 -31.32
C ALA A 314 -3.09 -1.65 -32.47
N ILE A 315 -4.17 -2.39 -32.67
CA ILE A 315 -4.42 -3.27 -33.80
C ILE A 315 -5.79 -2.89 -34.35
N TYR A 316 -5.86 -2.43 -35.60
CA TYR A 316 -7.09 -1.86 -36.14
C TYR A 316 -7.29 -2.18 -37.62
N ASP A 317 -8.56 -2.16 -38.03
CA ASP A 317 -9.00 -2.38 -39.41
C ASP A 317 -10.00 -1.30 -39.84
N GLY A 318 -9.96 -0.94 -41.13
CA GLY A 318 -10.95 -0.07 -41.77
C GLY A 318 -10.93 1.38 -41.28
N PRO A 319 -9.99 2.23 -41.74
CA PRO A 319 -10.00 3.65 -41.39
C PRO A 319 -11.25 4.35 -41.94
N THR A 320 -11.90 5.14 -41.10
CA THR A 320 -13.13 5.90 -41.40
C THR A 320 -12.93 7.40 -41.18
N ASP A 321 -13.97 8.20 -41.44
CA ASP A 321 -13.91 9.66 -41.28
C ASP A 321 -13.74 10.07 -39.81
N SER A 322 -12.67 10.80 -39.52
CA SER A 322 -12.34 11.29 -38.18
C SER A 322 -12.95 12.67 -37.85
N SER A 323 -13.67 13.29 -38.80
CA SER A 323 -14.15 14.67 -38.67
C SER A 323 -15.00 14.90 -37.42
N LEU A 324 -15.95 14.02 -37.11
CA LEU A 324 -16.86 14.16 -35.98
C LEU A 324 -16.14 14.07 -34.64
N VAL A 325 -15.29 13.05 -34.46
CA VAL A 325 -14.50 12.85 -33.23
C VAL A 325 -13.50 14.00 -33.05
N ALA A 326 -12.86 14.46 -34.13
CA ALA A 326 -11.95 15.59 -34.10
C ALA A 326 -12.66 16.90 -33.73
N SER A 327 -13.84 17.18 -34.31
CA SER A 327 -14.65 18.35 -33.95
C SER A 327 -15.07 18.31 -32.49
N MET A 328 -15.51 17.15 -31.97
CA MET A 328 -15.87 16.99 -30.57
C MET A 328 -14.69 17.26 -29.64
N ILE A 329 -13.53 16.65 -29.89
CA ILE A 329 -12.32 16.88 -29.08
C ILE A 329 -11.92 18.36 -29.12
N ASN A 330 -11.90 18.96 -30.31
CA ASN A 330 -11.57 20.38 -30.46
C ASN A 330 -12.54 21.30 -29.70
N TRP A 331 -13.82 20.97 -29.68
CA TRP A 331 -14.84 21.70 -28.93
C TRP A 331 -14.68 21.55 -27.40
N VAL A 332 -14.24 20.38 -26.93
CA VAL A 332 -14.07 20.09 -25.49
C VAL A 332 -12.76 20.64 -24.90
N LEU A 333 -11.70 20.79 -25.68
CA LEU A 333 -10.37 21.23 -25.22
C LEU A 333 -10.36 22.52 -24.38
N PRO A 334 -11.12 23.59 -24.69
CA PRO A 334 -11.22 24.79 -23.85
C PRO A 334 -11.71 24.50 -22.43
N TYR A 335 -12.64 23.56 -22.27
CA TYR A 335 -13.15 23.14 -20.97
C TYR A 335 -12.11 22.30 -20.22
N ALA A 336 -11.40 21.42 -20.92
CA ALA A 336 -10.29 20.66 -20.34
C ALA A 336 -9.17 21.59 -19.84
N GLN A 337 -8.82 22.61 -20.61
CA GLN A 337 -7.89 23.67 -20.22
C GLN A 337 -8.33 24.34 -18.93
N ARG A 338 -9.59 24.79 -18.87
CA ARG A 338 -10.17 25.46 -17.70
C ARG A 338 -10.16 24.56 -16.46
N TYR A 339 -10.46 23.28 -16.61
CA TYR A 339 -10.39 22.32 -15.51
C TYR A 339 -8.95 22.20 -14.98
N ILE A 340 -7.99 21.92 -15.86
CA ILE A 340 -6.58 21.72 -15.47
C ILE A 340 -6.00 22.98 -14.85
N TYR A 341 -6.32 24.16 -15.38
CA TYR A 341 -5.87 25.44 -14.81
C TYR A 341 -6.32 25.61 -13.35
N ASN A 342 -7.58 25.30 -13.04
CA ASN A 342 -8.14 25.53 -11.70
C ASN A 342 -7.84 24.40 -10.72
N VAL A 343 -7.88 23.14 -11.16
CA VAL A 343 -7.72 21.96 -10.29
C VAL A 343 -6.26 21.54 -10.17
N HIS A 344 -5.45 21.74 -11.22
CA HIS A 344 -4.05 21.31 -11.28
C HIS A 344 -3.10 22.39 -11.85
N PRO A 345 -2.90 23.52 -11.15
CA PRO A 345 -2.09 24.64 -11.65
C PRO A 345 -0.67 24.26 -12.06
N GLU A 346 -0.02 23.34 -11.33
CA GLU A 346 1.33 22.89 -11.65
C GLU A 346 1.39 22.12 -12.98
N LYS A 347 0.39 21.24 -13.23
CA LYS A 347 0.29 20.50 -14.50
C LYS A 347 0.02 21.46 -15.67
N TYR A 348 -0.84 22.46 -15.45
CA TYR A 348 -1.10 23.50 -16.45
C TYR A 348 0.20 24.21 -16.87
N LEU A 349 1.03 24.58 -15.89
CA LEU A 349 2.30 25.24 -16.14
C LEU A 349 3.26 24.35 -16.93
N GLN A 350 3.37 23.06 -16.59
CA GLN A 350 4.18 22.10 -17.34
C GLN A 350 3.71 21.93 -18.79
N LEU A 351 2.40 21.78 -19.01
CA LEU A 351 1.81 21.67 -20.34
C LEU A 351 2.05 22.94 -21.17
N SER A 352 1.90 24.11 -20.54
CA SER A 352 2.16 25.40 -21.18
C SER A 352 3.64 25.59 -21.53
N GLN A 353 4.56 25.24 -20.62
CA GLN A 353 6.01 25.29 -20.87
C GLN A 353 6.45 24.33 -21.98
N SER A 354 5.78 23.17 -22.09
CA SER A 354 6.02 22.23 -23.20
C SER A 354 5.51 22.74 -24.55
N GLY A 355 4.74 23.84 -24.59
CA GLY A 355 4.12 24.37 -25.81
C GLY A 355 2.98 23.50 -26.33
N LEU A 356 2.36 22.69 -25.46
CA LEU A 356 1.27 21.75 -25.79
C LEU A 356 1.62 20.78 -26.91
N GLN A 357 2.88 20.31 -26.97
CA GLN A 357 3.34 19.39 -28.03
C GLN A 357 2.49 18.12 -28.11
N ASN A 358 2.02 17.61 -26.97
CA ASN A 358 1.13 16.45 -26.92
C ASN A 358 -0.17 16.68 -27.70
N LEU A 359 -0.78 17.87 -27.59
CA LEU A 359 -2.00 18.22 -28.33
C LEU A 359 -1.71 18.60 -29.79
N ARG A 360 -0.58 19.26 -30.06
CA ARG A 360 -0.18 19.64 -31.42
C ARG A 360 0.15 18.44 -32.30
N CYS A 361 0.75 17.42 -31.69
CA CYS A 361 1.11 16.17 -32.36
C CYS A 361 -0.01 15.11 -32.30
N LEU A 362 -1.16 15.43 -31.70
CA LEU A 362 -2.27 14.48 -31.56
C LEU A 362 -2.86 14.17 -32.94
N GLN A 363 -2.82 12.89 -33.30
CA GLN A 363 -3.48 12.36 -34.49
C GLN A 363 -4.71 11.58 -34.05
N ILE A 364 -5.83 11.77 -34.75
CA ILE A 364 -7.08 11.08 -34.48
C ILE A 364 -7.34 10.14 -35.64
N VAL A 365 -7.49 8.86 -35.34
CA VAL A 365 -7.74 7.81 -36.33
C VAL A 365 -9.01 7.07 -35.92
N VAL A 366 -10.07 7.23 -36.71
CA VAL A 366 -11.31 6.49 -36.48
C VAL A 366 -11.30 5.22 -37.31
N VAL A 367 -11.68 4.09 -36.71
CA VAL A 367 -11.56 2.75 -37.31
C VAL A 367 -12.85 1.95 -37.13
N GLU A 368 -13.06 0.92 -37.95
CA GLU A 368 -14.24 0.05 -37.81
C GLU A 368 -14.11 -0.89 -36.61
N LYS A 369 -12.93 -1.48 -36.44
CA LYS A 369 -12.61 -2.40 -35.34
C LYS A 369 -11.28 -2.02 -34.71
N LEU A 370 -11.25 -2.05 -33.39
CA LEU A 370 -10.07 -1.71 -32.61
C LEU A 370 -9.83 -2.76 -31.52
N PHE A 371 -8.61 -3.27 -31.53
CA PHE A 371 -8.07 -4.14 -30.51
C PHE A 371 -6.76 -3.52 -29.99
N TYR A 372 -6.38 -3.92 -28.78
CA TYR A 372 -5.03 -3.66 -28.28
C TYR A 372 -4.39 -4.93 -27.77
N ARG A 373 -3.07 -4.94 -27.79
CA ARG A 373 -2.26 -5.91 -27.05
C ARG A 373 -1.26 -5.20 -26.15
N ASN A 374 -0.95 -5.82 -25.03
CA ASN A 374 0.03 -5.29 -24.09
C ASN A 374 1.45 -5.61 -24.58
N VAL A 375 2.34 -4.61 -24.59
CA VAL A 375 3.72 -4.72 -25.07
C VAL A 375 4.70 -4.04 -24.12
N ILE A 376 5.90 -4.61 -23.99
CA ILE A 376 7.02 -4.04 -23.24
C ILE A 376 8.11 -3.71 -24.27
N ARG A 377 8.18 -2.44 -24.69
CA ARG A 377 9.06 -2.01 -25.79
C ARG A 377 10.54 -2.21 -25.48
N SER A 378 10.97 -2.03 -24.23
CA SER A 378 12.37 -2.20 -23.82
C SER A 378 12.91 -3.61 -24.09
N SER A 379 12.04 -4.62 -24.05
CA SER A 379 12.40 -6.02 -24.24
C SER A 379 11.87 -6.60 -25.56
N HIS A 380 11.19 -5.80 -26.39
CA HIS A 380 10.48 -6.26 -27.59
C HIS A 380 9.51 -7.42 -27.34
N ILE A 381 8.89 -7.45 -26.15
CA ILE A 381 7.97 -8.52 -25.74
C ILE A 381 6.54 -8.03 -25.96
N ALA A 382 5.74 -8.84 -26.65
CA ALA A 382 4.31 -8.60 -26.82
C ALA A 382 3.51 -9.74 -26.23
N SER A 383 2.39 -9.39 -25.57
CA SER A 383 1.41 -10.36 -25.14
C SER A 383 0.78 -11.06 -26.34
N LYS A 384 0.40 -12.33 -26.13
CA LYS A 384 -0.40 -13.12 -27.08
C LYS A 384 -1.87 -12.72 -27.05
N LYS A 385 -2.35 -12.15 -25.95
CA LYS A 385 -3.76 -11.80 -25.77
C LYS A 385 -4.06 -10.46 -26.44
N GLN A 386 -5.18 -10.41 -27.14
CA GLN A 386 -5.75 -9.19 -27.70
C GLN A 386 -7.04 -8.86 -26.96
N PHE A 387 -7.29 -7.58 -26.79
CA PHE A 387 -8.44 -7.04 -26.08
C PHE A 387 -9.18 -6.09 -27.01
N GLU A 388 -10.47 -6.30 -27.19
CA GLU A 388 -11.32 -5.38 -27.95
C GLU A 388 -11.56 -4.10 -27.13
N CYS A 389 -11.53 -2.94 -27.78
CA CYS A 389 -11.85 -1.67 -27.15
C CYS A 389 -12.46 -0.69 -28.17
N SER A 390 -13.25 0.27 -27.67
CA SER A 390 -13.79 1.35 -28.51
C SER A 390 -12.77 2.46 -28.72
N CYS A 391 -11.97 2.82 -27.71
CA CYS A 391 -11.00 3.90 -27.79
C CYS A 391 -9.65 3.53 -27.15
N LEU A 392 -8.55 4.01 -27.73
CA LEU A 392 -7.20 3.75 -27.27
C LEU A 392 -6.23 4.88 -27.63
N LEU A 393 -5.47 5.38 -26.66
CA LEU A 393 -4.32 6.25 -26.92
C LEU A 393 -3.03 5.41 -27.00
N GLU A 394 -2.33 5.48 -28.14
CA GLU A 394 -0.98 4.97 -28.32
C GLU A 394 -0.02 6.12 -28.68
N GLY A 395 0.82 6.53 -27.73
CA GLY A 395 1.70 7.68 -27.91
C GLY A 395 0.87 8.96 -28.14
N ASN A 396 1.00 9.55 -29.33
CA ASN A 396 0.23 10.73 -29.75
C ASN A 396 -0.87 10.38 -30.77
N ILE A 397 -1.25 9.11 -30.91
CA ILE A 397 -2.32 8.68 -31.81
C ILE A 397 -3.48 8.18 -30.97
N LEU A 398 -4.64 8.83 -31.12
CA LEU A 398 -5.90 8.42 -30.53
C LEU A 398 -6.67 7.61 -31.56
N TYR A 399 -6.84 6.32 -31.28
CA TYR A 399 -7.71 5.43 -32.03
C TYR A 399 -9.10 5.41 -31.40
N ALA A 400 -10.13 5.48 -32.22
CA ALA A 400 -11.53 5.39 -31.77
C ALA A 400 -12.36 4.60 -32.78
N THR A 401 -13.37 3.85 -32.34
CA THR A 401 -14.41 3.30 -33.22
C THR A 401 -15.52 4.32 -33.42
N GLN A 402 -16.31 4.18 -34.48
CA GLN A 402 -17.46 5.07 -34.73
C GLN A 402 -18.52 5.02 -33.63
N GLU A 403 -18.59 3.91 -32.89
CA GLU A 403 -19.50 3.69 -31.75
C GLU A 403 -18.89 4.09 -30.41
N SER A 404 -17.70 4.70 -30.39
CA SER A 404 -17.06 5.15 -29.17
C SER A 404 -17.93 6.18 -28.44
N ASP A 405 -18.24 5.90 -27.18
CA ASP A 405 -18.88 6.88 -26.32
C ASP A 405 -17.90 8.01 -25.96
N SER A 406 -18.45 9.19 -25.69
CA SER A 406 -17.65 10.38 -25.38
C SER A 406 -16.81 10.22 -24.11
N HIS A 407 -17.29 9.45 -23.12
CA HIS A 407 -16.56 9.21 -21.88
C HIS A 407 -15.28 8.39 -22.12
N SER A 408 -15.33 7.32 -22.91
CA SER A 408 -14.16 6.53 -23.31
C SER A 408 -13.09 7.37 -24.02
N ILE A 409 -13.52 8.26 -24.91
CA ILE A 409 -12.62 9.22 -25.58
C ILE A 409 -11.99 10.17 -24.57
N PHE A 410 -12.78 10.75 -23.66
CA PHE A 410 -12.27 11.68 -22.66
C PHE A 410 -11.36 11.00 -21.62
N MET A 411 -11.56 9.72 -21.33
CA MET A 411 -10.63 8.93 -20.52
C MET A 411 -9.26 8.81 -21.20
N GLU A 412 -9.20 8.54 -22.50
CA GLU A 412 -7.92 8.48 -23.23
C GLU A 412 -7.29 9.87 -23.40
N ILE A 413 -8.08 10.91 -23.66
CA ILE A 413 -7.59 12.30 -23.68
C ILE A 413 -7.03 12.73 -22.30
N SER A 414 -7.68 12.31 -21.22
CA SER A 414 -7.18 12.59 -19.87
C SER A 414 -5.79 11.99 -19.64
N ARG A 415 -5.51 10.79 -20.18
CA ARG A 415 -4.16 10.18 -20.11
C ARG A 415 -3.11 11.03 -20.83
N LEU A 416 -3.45 11.58 -21.99
CA LEU A 416 -2.55 12.47 -22.75
C LEU A 416 -2.17 13.72 -21.95
N LEU A 417 -3.12 14.24 -21.17
CA LEU A 417 -2.97 15.46 -20.37
C LEU A 417 -2.37 15.20 -18.97
N SER A 418 -2.50 13.99 -18.42
CA SER A 418 -2.07 13.60 -17.08
C SER A 418 -0.84 12.67 -17.07
N SER A 419 0.08 12.81 -18.02
CA SER A 419 1.34 12.03 -18.06
C SER A 419 1.14 10.50 -18.08
N GLY A 420 0.08 10.04 -18.74
CA GLY A 420 -0.22 8.61 -18.95
C GLY A 420 -1.24 8.00 -17.98
N THR A 421 -1.54 8.65 -16.85
CA THR A 421 -2.58 8.17 -15.92
C THR A 421 -3.95 8.75 -16.29
N PRO A 422 -5.01 7.93 -16.32
CA PRO A 422 -6.35 8.42 -16.61
C PRO A 422 -6.88 9.25 -15.43
N ASP A 423 -7.45 10.41 -15.74
CA ASP A 423 -8.09 11.28 -14.76
C ASP A 423 -9.61 11.18 -14.92
N LEU A 424 -10.22 10.36 -14.05
CA LEU A 424 -11.65 10.10 -14.06
C LEU A 424 -12.47 11.38 -13.81
N HIS A 425 -11.98 12.30 -12.98
CA HIS A 425 -12.72 13.52 -12.67
C HIS A 425 -12.73 14.49 -13.84
N LEU A 426 -11.59 14.64 -14.53
CA LEU A 426 -11.52 15.39 -15.78
C LEU A 426 -12.42 14.74 -16.83
N ALA A 427 -12.32 13.43 -17.06
CA ALA A 427 -13.15 12.75 -18.05
C ALA A 427 -14.66 12.88 -17.78
N ASN A 428 -15.08 12.75 -16.51
CA ASN A 428 -16.46 12.95 -16.09
C ASN A 428 -16.93 14.39 -16.31
N PHE A 429 -16.09 15.37 -15.99
CA PHE A 429 -16.38 16.78 -16.21
C PHE A 429 -16.62 17.09 -17.71
N LEU A 430 -15.72 16.59 -18.57
CA LEU A 430 -15.85 16.77 -20.03
C LEU A 430 -17.05 16.01 -20.60
N HIS A 431 -17.30 14.79 -20.11
CA HIS A 431 -18.45 13.99 -20.50
C HIS A 431 -19.75 14.73 -20.17
N MET A 432 -19.91 15.22 -18.95
CA MET A 432 -21.09 15.94 -18.51
C MET A 432 -21.36 17.22 -19.31
N ILE A 433 -20.32 18.01 -19.61
CA ILE A 433 -20.46 19.20 -20.48
C ILE A 433 -20.92 18.81 -21.88
N THR A 434 -20.36 17.73 -22.42
CA THR A 434 -20.75 17.21 -23.74
C THR A 434 -22.21 16.75 -23.73
N THR A 435 -22.63 15.98 -22.73
CA THR A 435 -24.01 15.52 -22.57
C THR A 435 -24.99 16.69 -22.40
N MET A 436 -24.60 17.76 -21.70
CA MET A 436 -25.42 18.98 -21.60
C MET A 436 -25.64 19.65 -22.95
N ALA A 437 -24.58 19.77 -23.75
CA ALA A 437 -24.65 20.35 -25.09
C ALA A 437 -25.46 19.47 -26.06
N GLU A 438 -25.27 18.14 -26.02
CA GLU A 438 -26.07 17.17 -26.77
C GLU A 438 -27.56 17.25 -26.40
N SER A 439 -27.86 17.45 -25.11
CA SER A 439 -29.24 17.64 -24.61
C SER A 439 -29.86 18.99 -24.99
N GLY A 440 -29.12 19.86 -25.69
CA GLY A 440 -29.60 21.15 -26.19
C GLY A 440 -29.48 22.30 -25.19
N SER A 441 -28.63 22.18 -24.16
CA SER A 441 -28.31 23.30 -23.28
C SER A 441 -27.57 24.39 -24.06
N ASN A 442 -27.94 25.64 -23.85
CA ASN A 442 -27.24 26.75 -24.50
C ASN A 442 -25.90 27.07 -23.79
N GLU A 443 -25.07 27.91 -24.41
CA GLU A 443 -23.75 28.26 -23.88
C GLU A 443 -23.84 28.94 -22.51
N GLU A 444 -24.85 29.79 -22.29
CA GLU A 444 -25.08 30.49 -21.01
C GLU A 444 -25.45 29.53 -19.87
N GLN A 445 -26.30 28.54 -20.14
CA GLN A 445 -26.68 27.48 -19.18
C GLN A 445 -25.50 26.60 -18.84
N THR A 446 -24.70 26.24 -19.85
CA THR A 446 -23.47 25.44 -19.67
C THR A 446 -22.46 26.23 -18.85
N GLU A 447 -22.26 27.51 -19.15
CA GLU A 447 -21.36 28.40 -18.41
C GLU A 447 -21.84 28.62 -16.96
N PHE A 448 -23.15 28.82 -16.75
CA PHE A 448 -23.74 28.94 -15.42
C PHE A 448 -23.51 27.68 -14.59
N PHE A 449 -23.65 26.50 -15.18
CA PHE A 449 -23.40 25.22 -14.52
C PHE A 449 -21.92 25.03 -14.17
N ILE A 450 -21.00 25.34 -15.10
CA ILE A 450 -19.55 25.25 -14.87
C ILE A 450 -19.11 26.18 -13.74
N LEU A 451 -19.61 27.43 -13.71
CA LEU A 451 -19.28 28.41 -12.68
C LEU A 451 -19.87 28.06 -11.31
N ASN A 452 -21.16 27.72 -11.25
CA ASN A 452 -21.88 27.62 -9.98
C ASN A 452 -21.91 26.22 -9.39
N SER A 453 -22.11 25.20 -10.24
CA SER A 453 -22.21 23.80 -9.78
C SER A 453 -20.84 23.13 -9.71
N GLN A 454 -20.01 23.30 -10.75
CA GLN A 454 -18.66 22.72 -10.78
C GLN A 454 -17.60 23.59 -10.13
N LYS A 455 -17.94 24.85 -9.78
CA LYS A 455 -17.03 25.82 -9.15
C LYS A 455 -15.73 26.03 -9.94
N MET A 456 -15.83 26.12 -11.26
CA MET A 456 -14.69 26.34 -12.16
C MET A 456 -14.72 27.76 -12.74
N PRO A 457 -13.92 28.71 -12.21
CA PRO A 457 -13.80 30.07 -12.73
C PRO A 457 -13.30 30.13 -14.17
N LYS A 458 -13.56 31.24 -14.87
CA LYS A 458 -13.02 31.51 -16.21
C LYS A 458 -11.50 31.67 -16.15
N LEU A 459 -10.84 31.36 -17.27
CA LEU A 459 -9.40 31.60 -17.44
C LEU A 459 -9.10 33.11 -17.37
N PRO A 460 -7.92 33.52 -16.87
CA PRO A 460 -7.50 34.92 -16.87
C PRO A 460 -7.42 35.51 -18.28
N GLU A 461 -7.65 36.83 -18.38
CA GLU A 461 -7.45 37.57 -19.62
C GLU A 461 -5.97 37.52 -20.04
N GLY A 462 -5.69 36.89 -21.20
CA GLY A 462 -4.34 36.74 -21.76
C GLY A 462 -3.91 35.31 -22.08
N GLU A 463 -4.64 34.30 -21.57
CA GLU A 463 -4.36 32.89 -21.86
C GLU A 463 -4.89 32.47 -23.26
N SER A 464 -4.07 31.77 -24.04
CA SER A 464 -4.49 31.22 -25.33
C SER A 464 -5.35 29.97 -25.14
N VAL A 465 -6.52 29.93 -25.80
CA VAL A 465 -7.43 28.78 -25.72
C VAL A 465 -6.86 27.56 -26.45
N TRP A 466 -6.92 26.39 -25.81
CA TRP A 466 -6.45 25.13 -26.40
C TRP A 466 -7.35 24.71 -27.57
N SER A 467 -6.71 24.30 -28.67
CA SER A 467 -7.36 23.79 -29.88
C SER A 467 -6.44 22.81 -30.61
N LEU A 468 -7.00 21.97 -31.47
CA LEU A 468 -6.26 21.10 -32.36
C LEU A 468 -5.71 21.90 -33.55
N ALA A 469 -4.44 21.67 -33.90
CA ALA A 469 -3.76 22.39 -34.98
C ALA A 469 -4.32 22.11 -36.39
N ASN A 470 -5.19 21.09 -36.55
CA ASN A 470 -5.57 20.52 -37.85
C ASN A 470 -7.05 20.74 -38.25
N VAL A 471 -7.83 21.56 -37.53
CA VAL A 471 -9.23 21.84 -37.91
C VAL A 471 -9.32 23.21 -38.59
N PRO A 472 -9.70 23.31 -39.88
CA PRO A 472 -9.90 24.60 -40.52
C PRO A 472 -11.06 25.34 -39.84
N LEU A 473 -10.81 26.51 -39.26
CA LEU A 473 -11.87 27.42 -38.81
C LEU A 473 -12.63 27.89 -40.06
N SER A 474 -13.89 27.46 -40.22
CA SER A 474 -14.79 28.09 -41.20
C SER A 474 -15.17 29.48 -40.67
N LYS A 475 -14.53 30.52 -41.20
CA LYS A 475 -15.02 31.90 -41.08
C LYS A 475 -15.78 32.24 -42.35
N ASP A 476 -17.10 32.36 -42.24
CA ASP A 476 -17.89 33.14 -43.18
C ASP A 476 -17.60 34.62 -42.91
N ASP A 477 -16.92 35.28 -43.85
CA ASP A 477 -17.23 36.65 -44.28
C ASP A 477 -16.43 36.99 -45.56
N GLU A 478 -17.07 37.76 -46.42
CA GLU A 478 -16.90 37.82 -47.87
C GLU A 478 -15.77 38.75 -48.38
N ILE A 479 -15.32 38.45 -49.62
CA ILE A 479 -14.72 39.32 -50.66
C ILE A 479 -13.21 39.65 -50.63
N GLY A 480 -12.51 39.08 -51.63
CA GLY A 480 -11.71 39.87 -52.60
C GLY A 480 -10.17 39.85 -52.49
N LEU A 481 -9.50 39.00 -53.28
CA LEU A 481 -8.58 39.34 -54.41
C LEU A 481 -7.59 38.21 -54.73
N MET A 482 -7.22 38.16 -56.01
CA MET A 482 -6.45 37.16 -56.77
C MET A 482 -4.94 37.01 -56.44
N SER A 483 -4.39 35.89 -56.96
CA SER A 483 -2.97 35.59 -57.31
C SER A 483 -2.19 34.80 -56.24
N SER A 484 -1.43 33.72 -56.51
CA SER A 484 -0.96 33.06 -57.73
C SER A 484 -0.40 31.65 -57.40
N TYR A 485 -0.59 30.75 -58.35
CA TYR A 485 -0.03 29.42 -58.62
C TYR A 485 1.33 29.03 -58.01
N ARG A 486 1.45 27.74 -57.62
CA ARG A 486 2.44 26.78 -58.18
C ARG A 486 1.99 25.33 -57.96
N THR A 487 1.90 24.60 -59.07
CA THR A 487 1.61 23.17 -59.25
C THR A 487 2.89 22.33 -59.26
N VAL A 488 2.83 21.09 -58.73
CA VAL A 488 3.43 19.83 -59.25
C VAL A 488 2.65 18.68 -58.56
N ASP A 489 1.63 18.04 -59.17
CA ASP A 489 1.66 16.87 -60.09
C ASP A 489 2.15 15.56 -59.41
N GLY A 490 1.44 14.43 -59.33
CA GLY A 490 0.11 14.00 -59.77
C GLY A 490 -0.14 12.51 -59.45
N LYS A 491 -1.40 12.09 -59.27
CA LYS A 491 -2.05 10.89 -59.89
C LYS A 491 -3.47 10.63 -59.36
N THR A 492 -4.43 10.81 -60.28
CA THR A 492 -5.79 10.21 -60.42
C THR A 492 -6.83 10.38 -59.30
N PRO A 493 -7.90 11.19 -59.52
CA PRO A 493 -9.08 11.21 -58.67
C PRO A 493 -10.12 10.17 -59.14
N VAL A 494 -10.59 9.33 -58.23
CA VAL A 494 -11.82 8.55 -58.41
C VAL A 494 -12.97 9.46 -57.98
N ASN A 495 -13.87 9.76 -58.92
CA ASN A 495 -15.08 10.56 -58.69
C ASN A 495 -15.96 9.92 -57.60
N PHE A 496 -15.94 10.49 -56.40
CA PHE A 496 -17.06 10.36 -55.47
C PHE A 496 -18.03 11.51 -55.71
N GLN A 497 -19.25 11.17 -56.13
CA GLN A 497 -20.35 12.11 -56.19
C GLN A 497 -20.56 12.74 -54.82
N LYS A 498 -20.29 14.05 -54.76
CA LYS A 498 -20.54 14.93 -53.62
C LYS A 498 -22.05 14.91 -53.31
N ARG A 499 -22.48 14.18 -52.28
CA ARG A 499 -23.76 14.46 -51.63
C ARG A 499 -23.61 15.76 -50.84
N SER A 500 -24.63 16.61 -50.96
CA SER A 500 -24.72 17.94 -50.38
C SER A 500 -24.40 17.93 -48.88
N GLY A 501 -23.63 18.93 -48.46
CA GLY A 501 -23.00 19.01 -47.15
C GLY A 501 -23.98 19.06 -45.97
N ILE A 502 -23.60 18.34 -44.92
CA ILE A 502 -23.99 18.61 -43.55
C ILE A 502 -22.79 19.34 -42.94
N SER A 503 -22.97 20.59 -42.53
CA SER A 503 -21.95 21.34 -41.79
C SER A 503 -21.58 20.59 -40.51
N SER A 504 -20.32 20.21 -40.36
CA SER A 504 -19.78 19.38 -39.29
C SER A 504 -19.49 20.17 -37.99
N ASN A 505 -20.44 20.99 -37.55
CA ASN A 505 -20.28 21.76 -36.32
C ASN A 505 -20.82 20.94 -35.14
N TRP A 506 -19.95 20.71 -34.15
CA TRP A 506 -20.33 20.16 -32.85
C TRP A 506 -20.58 21.31 -31.86
N PRO A 507 -21.67 21.29 -31.07
CA PRO A 507 -22.70 20.26 -30.98
C PRO A 507 -23.63 20.19 -32.23
N PRO A 508 -24.17 19.02 -32.61
CA PRO A 508 -24.98 18.85 -33.82
C PRO A 508 -26.27 19.68 -33.76
N SER A 509 -26.52 20.48 -34.79
CA SER A 509 -27.59 21.48 -34.78
C SER A 509 -29.01 20.90 -35.00
N ASP A 510 -29.16 19.64 -35.46
CA ASP A 510 -30.42 19.13 -36.01
C ASP A 510 -30.89 17.73 -35.50
N TRP A 511 -30.93 17.49 -34.18
CA TRP A 511 -31.44 16.21 -33.65
C TRP A 511 -32.94 16.20 -33.28
N LYS A 512 -33.65 17.34 -33.39
CA LYS A 512 -35.10 17.44 -33.09
C LYS A 512 -36.01 16.74 -34.12
N THR A 513 -35.48 15.93 -35.03
CA THR A 513 -36.28 15.26 -36.08
C THR A 513 -35.80 13.84 -36.37
N ALA A 514 -35.69 13.00 -35.33
CA ALA A 514 -35.65 11.54 -35.49
C ALA A 514 -37.01 10.92 -35.08
N PRO A 515 -37.64 10.06 -35.89
CA PRO A 515 -38.94 9.48 -35.56
C PRO A 515 -38.84 8.16 -34.76
N GLY A 516 -39.66 8.04 -33.71
CA GLY A 516 -39.92 6.82 -32.92
C GLY A 516 -39.57 7.04 -31.44
N SER A 517 -40.44 6.94 -30.44
CA SER A 517 -41.62 6.08 -30.28
C SER A 517 -42.65 6.72 -29.34
N ALA A 518 -43.82 7.06 -29.87
CA ALA A 518 -45.02 7.29 -29.08
C ALA A 518 -45.84 5.99 -29.04
N ALA A 519 -45.98 5.38 -27.87
CA ALA A 519 -47.03 4.40 -27.60
C ALA A 519 -47.60 4.69 -26.20
N LYS A 520 -48.73 5.41 -26.19
CA LYS A 520 -49.66 5.43 -25.06
C LYS A 520 -50.52 4.18 -25.13
N SER A 521 -50.68 3.45 -24.03
CA SER A 521 -51.90 2.66 -23.80
C SER A 521 -52.35 2.76 -22.34
N ARG A 522 -53.62 3.16 -22.19
CA ARG A 522 -54.40 3.26 -20.96
C ARG A 522 -54.82 1.88 -20.44
N ALA A 523 -55.00 1.85 -19.13
CA ALA A 523 -55.62 0.86 -18.24
C ALA A 523 -56.70 -0.10 -18.79
N ALA A 524 -56.72 -1.32 -18.23
CA ALA A 524 -57.95 -2.03 -17.89
C ALA A 524 -57.75 -2.92 -16.64
N SER A 525 -58.71 -2.76 -15.74
CA SER A 525 -58.92 -3.35 -14.42
C SER A 525 -59.22 -4.86 -14.40
N GLY A 526 -58.87 -5.50 -13.28
CA GLY A 526 -59.31 -6.85 -12.91
C GLY A 526 -59.47 -7.03 -11.40
N ILE A 527 -60.49 -6.38 -10.84
CA ILE A 527 -61.42 -6.83 -9.77
C ILE A 527 -60.84 -7.36 -8.43
N LYS A 528 -61.16 -6.57 -7.39
CA LYS A 528 -61.12 -6.85 -5.95
C LYS A 528 -62.09 -7.95 -5.51
N ILE A 529 -61.78 -8.63 -4.40
CA ILE A 529 -62.79 -8.96 -3.38
C ILE A 529 -62.32 -8.45 -2.00
N PHE A 530 -63.19 -7.62 -1.43
CA PHE A 530 -63.17 -6.98 -0.11
C PHE A 530 -63.35 -8.02 1.02
N ALA A 531 -63.02 -7.77 2.29
CA ALA A 531 -63.66 -6.83 3.23
C ALA A 531 -63.08 -7.18 4.62
N GLN A 532 -63.03 -6.37 5.67
CA GLN A 532 -63.49 -5.01 5.97
C GLN A 532 -62.81 -4.60 7.30
N ALA A 533 -62.53 -3.31 7.42
CA ALA A 533 -62.16 -2.55 8.64
C ALA A 533 -63.35 -2.56 9.67
N PRO A 534 -63.38 -1.82 10.80
CA PRO A 534 -62.53 -0.69 11.25
C PRO A 534 -62.15 -0.75 12.77
N THR A 535 -61.31 0.14 13.33
CA THR A 535 -61.72 1.43 13.94
C THR A 535 -60.46 2.21 14.40
N GLU A 536 -60.25 3.40 13.81
CA GLU A 536 -59.95 4.73 14.40
C GLU A 536 -59.44 4.82 15.88
N ILE A 537 -58.45 5.64 16.31
CA ILE A 537 -58.33 7.12 16.18
C ILE A 537 -56.98 7.65 16.82
N ILE A 538 -56.30 8.61 16.14
CA ILE A 538 -55.59 9.86 16.61
C ILE A 538 -54.30 9.73 17.48
N THR A 539 -53.08 9.83 16.92
CA THR A 539 -52.13 10.98 16.71
C THR A 539 -51.50 11.65 17.95
N ASN A 540 -50.15 11.66 18.03
CA ASN A 540 -49.26 12.85 17.98
C ASN A 540 -47.75 12.43 18.06
N VAL A 541 -46.93 12.66 17.02
CA VAL A 541 -45.85 13.71 16.87
C VAL A 541 -44.71 13.53 17.90
N GLU A 542 -43.40 13.37 17.62
CA GLU A 542 -42.47 13.59 16.50
C GLU A 542 -41.13 12.87 16.84
N ASN A 543 -40.46 12.23 15.86
CA ASN A 543 -39.02 12.41 15.58
C ASN A 543 -38.62 11.52 14.39
N ASP A 544 -38.29 12.16 13.26
CA ASP A 544 -37.96 11.51 12.00
C ASP A 544 -36.63 10.73 12.06
N ARG A 545 -36.70 9.42 11.77
CA ARG A 545 -35.58 8.54 11.45
C ARG A 545 -35.99 7.67 10.26
N ALA A 546 -35.02 7.36 9.39
CA ALA A 546 -35.20 6.60 8.15
C ALA A 546 -36.17 5.40 8.30
N SER A 547 -37.05 5.23 7.32
CA SER A 547 -38.13 4.23 7.27
C SER A 547 -37.62 2.80 7.51
N ALA A 548 -37.59 2.37 8.78
CA ALA A 548 -37.40 0.99 9.16
C ALA A 548 -38.72 0.23 8.95
N GLU A 549 -38.75 -0.75 8.04
CA GLU A 549 -39.98 -1.50 7.74
C GLU A 549 -40.37 -2.48 8.86
N ALA A 550 -39.41 -3.00 9.62
CA ALA A 550 -39.67 -3.89 10.75
C ALA A 550 -38.53 -3.87 11.76
N THR A 551 -38.87 -3.76 13.05
CA THR A 551 -37.96 -4.01 14.18
C THR A 551 -38.57 -5.12 15.03
N VAL A 552 -37.83 -6.23 15.18
CA VAL A 552 -38.33 -7.42 15.91
C VAL A 552 -37.33 -7.81 17.00
N LYS A 553 -37.84 -8.05 18.21
CA LYS A 553 -37.06 -8.62 19.31
C LYS A 553 -37.21 -10.14 19.30
N MET A 554 -36.10 -10.87 19.30
CA MET A 554 -36.05 -12.33 19.23
C MET A 554 -35.11 -12.89 20.30
N THR A 555 -35.43 -14.07 20.84
CA THR A 555 -34.53 -14.90 21.66
C THR A 555 -33.83 -15.94 20.80
N PHE A 556 -32.54 -16.18 21.04
CA PHE A 556 -31.76 -17.16 20.29
C PHE A 556 -30.87 -18.02 21.21
N ASP A 557 -30.60 -19.26 20.80
CA ASP A 557 -29.62 -20.12 21.46
C ASP A 557 -28.32 -20.14 20.63
N PRO A 558 -27.20 -19.60 21.15
CA PRO A 558 -25.95 -19.51 20.39
C PRO A 558 -25.28 -20.89 20.22
N PRO A 559 -24.65 -21.17 19.07
CA PRO A 559 -23.80 -22.36 18.90
C PRO A 559 -22.63 -22.36 19.90
N HIS A 560 -22.22 -23.54 20.39
CA HIS A 560 -21.11 -23.67 21.36
C HIS A 560 -19.78 -23.06 20.88
N SER A 561 -19.54 -22.96 19.57
CA SER A 561 -18.35 -22.31 19.01
C SER A 561 -18.40 -20.78 19.02
N MET A 562 -19.56 -20.17 19.33
CA MET A 562 -19.80 -18.72 19.32
C MET A 562 -20.14 -18.17 20.72
N THR A 563 -19.82 -18.93 21.78
CA THR A 563 -20.09 -18.54 23.17
C THR A 563 -18.92 -17.75 23.74
N ILE A 564 -19.16 -16.51 24.22
CA ILE A 564 -18.15 -15.68 24.89
C ILE A 564 -18.39 -15.73 26.42
N PRO A 565 -17.34 -15.80 27.28
CA PRO A 565 -17.47 -15.77 28.74
C PRO A 565 -18.24 -14.54 29.25
N HIS A 566 -19.06 -14.74 30.29
CA HIS A 566 -20.06 -13.78 30.79
C HIS A 566 -19.53 -12.54 31.52
N ASP A 567 -18.23 -12.32 31.62
CA ASP A 567 -17.67 -11.21 32.41
C ASP A 567 -17.07 -10.14 31.50
N LEU A 568 -17.84 -9.08 31.19
CA LEU A 568 -17.34 -7.73 30.87
C LEU A 568 -18.53 -6.75 30.89
N ASN A 569 -18.59 -5.93 31.93
CA ASN A 569 -19.55 -4.82 32.08
C ASN A 569 -19.38 -3.82 30.93
N TYR A 570 -20.32 -3.80 29.98
CA TYR A 570 -20.51 -2.65 29.09
C TYR A 570 -21.16 -1.52 29.90
N THR A 571 -20.34 -0.65 30.47
CA THR A 571 -20.83 0.56 31.12
C THR A 571 -21.49 1.47 30.09
N SER A 572 -22.80 1.70 30.28
CA SER A 572 -23.57 2.78 29.66
C SER A 572 -22.83 4.11 29.84
N VAL A 573 -22.29 4.68 28.75
CA VAL A 573 -21.73 6.02 28.75
C VAL A 573 -22.84 7.02 28.45
N ASP A 574 -22.84 8.09 29.24
CA ASP A 574 -23.86 9.13 29.35
C ASP A 574 -24.30 9.77 28.02
N VAL A 575 -25.58 10.16 27.97
CA VAL A 575 -26.37 10.62 26.81
C VAL A 575 -25.99 12.04 26.32
N ALA A 576 -24.78 12.53 26.60
CA ALA A 576 -24.45 13.96 26.47
C ALA A 576 -23.40 14.36 25.41
N GLN A 577 -22.92 13.47 24.55
CA GLN A 577 -21.99 13.85 23.46
C GLN A 577 -22.43 13.25 22.12
N ARG A 578 -23.23 14.00 21.36
CA ARG A 578 -23.67 13.65 20.00
C ARG A 578 -22.72 14.10 18.88
N ASP A 579 -21.62 14.79 19.19
CA ASP A 579 -20.79 15.44 18.17
C ASP A 579 -19.45 14.74 17.87
N HIS A 580 -19.19 13.56 18.45
CA HIS A 580 -17.98 12.80 18.14
C HIS A 580 -18.29 11.29 18.01
N LEU A 581 -18.09 10.73 16.81
CA LEU A 581 -18.10 9.28 16.59
C LEU A 581 -16.95 8.66 17.41
N TYR A 582 -17.28 8.07 18.56
CA TYR A 582 -16.30 7.38 19.40
C TYR A 582 -15.84 6.10 18.69
N VAL A 583 -14.61 6.10 18.16
CA VAL A 583 -13.91 4.93 17.63
C VAL A 583 -13.10 4.31 18.77
N GLY A 584 -13.79 3.70 19.74
CA GLY A 584 -13.12 2.91 20.77
C GLY A 584 -12.51 1.65 20.16
N ARG A 585 -11.29 1.28 20.58
CA ARG A 585 -10.65 0.00 20.23
C ARG A 585 -11.50 -1.15 20.78
N THR A 586 -12.33 -1.76 19.92
CA THR A 586 -12.92 -3.07 20.18
C THR A 586 -11.87 -4.14 19.92
N ASP A 587 -11.75 -5.12 20.82
CA ASP A 587 -10.93 -6.31 20.62
C ASP A 587 -11.30 -6.99 19.28
N PRO A 588 -10.36 -7.18 18.33
CA PRO A 588 -10.62 -7.79 17.03
C PRO A 588 -11.30 -9.17 17.12
N GLN A 589 -10.97 -9.97 18.14
CA GLN A 589 -11.63 -11.27 18.34
C GLN A 589 -13.08 -11.11 18.76
N GLN A 590 -13.37 -10.14 19.64
CA GLN A 590 -14.71 -9.84 20.08
C GLN A 590 -15.58 -9.24 18.97
N ALA A 591 -15.00 -8.41 18.09
CA ALA A 591 -15.68 -7.85 16.92
C ALA A 591 -16.07 -8.95 15.93
N LEU A 592 -15.15 -9.88 15.63
CA LEU A 592 -15.42 -11.04 14.77
C LEU A 592 -16.55 -11.91 15.34
N LEU A 593 -16.47 -12.28 16.62
CA LEU A 593 -17.51 -13.09 17.27
C LEU A 593 -18.87 -12.38 17.31
N THR A 594 -18.87 -11.05 17.46
CA THR A 594 -20.10 -10.24 17.42
C THR A 594 -20.72 -10.24 16.02
N GLY A 595 -19.91 -10.10 14.97
CA GLY A 595 -20.36 -10.19 13.57
C GLY A 595 -21.02 -11.53 13.27
N ARG A 596 -20.29 -12.62 13.57
CA ARG A 596 -20.76 -14.00 13.31
C ARG A 596 -22.03 -14.35 14.07
N LEU A 597 -22.15 -13.91 15.33
CA LEU A 597 -23.37 -14.10 16.09
C LEU A 597 -24.54 -13.28 15.52
N GLY A 598 -24.26 -12.08 15.00
CA GLY A 598 -25.25 -11.25 14.32
C GLY A 598 -25.76 -11.87 13.03
N GLU A 599 -24.87 -12.43 12.20
CA GLU A 599 -25.22 -13.18 10.99
C GLU A 599 -26.12 -14.38 11.31
N PHE A 600 -25.77 -15.17 12.35
CA PHE A 600 -26.60 -16.29 12.80
C PHE A 600 -28.01 -15.85 13.22
N VAL A 601 -28.11 -14.75 13.98
CA VAL A 601 -29.41 -14.19 14.40
C VAL A 601 -30.21 -13.69 13.20
N ALA A 602 -29.57 -12.98 12.26
CA ALA A 602 -30.22 -12.53 11.03
C ALA A 602 -30.72 -13.73 10.21
N PHE A 603 -29.92 -14.78 10.07
CA PHE A 603 -30.32 -16.01 9.41
C PHE A 603 -31.57 -16.62 10.07
N LYS A 604 -31.60 -16.76 11.40
CA LYS A 604 -32.77 -17.26 12.13
C LYS A 604 -34.01 -16.37 11.95
N TYR A 605 -33.83 -15.05 11.93
CA TYR A 605 -34.90 -14.10 11.67
C TYR A 605 -35.51 -14.31 10.27
N PHE A 606 -34.69 -14.36 9.21
CA PHE A 606 -35.19 -14.56 7.86
C PHE A 606 -35.77 -15.96 7.63
N VAL A 607 -35.19 -17.00 8.23
CA VAL A 607 -35.75 -18.36 8.21
C VAL A 607 -37.13 -18.40 8.89
N GLY A 608 -37.31 -17.67 9.99
CA GLY A 608 -38.61 -17.54 10.65
C GLY A 608 -39.69 -16.86 9.80
N ASN A 609 -39.29 -15.91 8.95
CA ASN A 609 -40.21 -15.15 8.10
C ASN A 609 -40.50 -15.81 6.75
N HIS A 610 -39.51 -16.45 6.12
CA HIS A 610 -39.60 -16.97 4.74
C HIS A 610 -39.52 -18.49 4.65
N GLY A 611 -39.08 -19.18 5.70
CA GLY A 611 -38.84 -20.62 5.72
C GLY A 611 -37.41 -21.00 5.34
N GLU A 612 -36.90 -22.08 5.93
CA GLU A 612 -35.52 -22.57 5.77
C GLU A 612 -35.05 -22.79 4.32
N PRO A 613 -35.84 -23.37 3.38
CA PRO A 613 -35.34 -23.60 2.02
C PRO A 613 -35.17 -22.31 1.20
N PHE A 614 -35.66 -21.18 1.69
CA PHE A 614 -35.62 -19.89 0.99
C PHE A 614 -34.59 -18.93 1.56
N VAL A 615 -33.76 -19.35 2.52
CA VAL A 615 -32.74 -18.50 3.11
C VAL A 615 -31.41 -19.22 3.07
N LYS A 616 -30.42 -18.60 2.43
CA LYS A 616 -29.06 -19.14 2.32
C LYS A 616 -28.08 -18.20 3.00
N TRP A 617 -27.40 -18.69 4.03
CA TRP A 617 -26.25 -18.01 4.63
C TRP A 617 -25.01 -18.29 3.80
N VAL A 618 -24.56 -17.31 3.01
CA VAL A 618 -23.54 -17.55 1.99
C VAL A 618 -22.12 -17.63 2.57
N ASN A 619 -21.86 -16.97 3.69
CA ASN A 619 -20.60 -17.03 4.44
C ASN A 619 -20.68 -17.89 5.72
N GLU A 620 -21.60 -18.85 5.81
CA GLU A 620 -21.77 -19.69 7.02
C GLU A 620 -20.47 -20.37 7.48
N THR A 621 -19.63 -20.84 6.56
CA THR A 621 -18.40 -21.59 6.91
C THR A 621 -17.16 -20.70 6.98
N ASN A 622 -17.00 -19.73 6.07
CA ASN A 622 -15.89 -18.78 6.00
C ASN A 622 -16.36 -17.50 5.29
N GLU A 623 -15.66 -16.39 5.53
CA GLU A 623 -15.86 -15.15 4.77
C GLU A 623 -15.68 -15.39 3.27
N THR A 624 -16.68 -15.04 2.48
CA THR A 624 -16.68 -15.26 1.02
C THR A 624 -16.12 -14.08 0.24
N GLY A 625 -15.99 -12.91 0.87
CA GLY A 625 -15.64 -11.66 0.22
C GLY A 625 -16.74 -11.08 -0.68
N LEU A 626 -17.95 -11.66 -0.62
CA LEU A 626 -19.14 -11.11 -1.26
C LEU A 626 -19.65 -9.89 -0.48
N PRO A 627 -20.33 -8.92 -1.15
CA PRO A 627 -20.85 -7.71 -0.51
C PRO A 627 -22.20 -7.92 0.22
N TYR A 628 -22.47 -9.14 0.67
CA TYR A 628 -23.68 -9.56 1.39
C TYR A 628 -23.44 -10.90 2.11
N ASP A 629 -24.18 -11.13 3.20
CA ASP A 629 -24.04 -12.31 4.07
C ASP A 629 -25.12 -13.37 3.83
N LEU A 630 -26.35 -12.93 3.50
CA LEU A 630 -27.49 -13.83 3.28
C LEU A 630 -28.14 -13.57 1.91
N VAL A 631 -28.79 -14.61 1.39
CA VAL A 631 -29.71 -14.50 0.25
C VAL A 631 -31.07 -15.03 0.68
N VAL A 632 -32.13 -14.27 0.42
CA VAL A 632 -33.52 -14.62 0.70
C VAL A 632 -34.31 -14.72 -0.61
N GLY A 633 -35.00 -15.85 -0.80
CA GLY A 633 -35.63 -16.19 -2.07
C GLY A 633 -34.60 -16.34 -3.19
N ASP A 634 -35.01 -15.95 -4.41
CA ASP A 634 -34.15 -16.05 -5.59
C ASP A 634 -33.29 -14.80 -5.83
N ASP A 635 -33.67 -13.63 -5.28
CA ASP A 635 -33.11 -12.34 -5.72
C ASP A 635 -32.92 -11.28 -4.61
N GLU A 636 -33.13 -11.58 -3.32
CA GLU A 636 -32.88 -10.60 -2.24
C GLU A 636 -31.54 -10.87 -1.53
N TYR A 637 -30.66 -9.87 -1.52
CA TYR A 637 -29.32 -9.91 -0.93
C TYR A 637 -29.29 -9.10 0.36
N ILE A 638 -28.75 -9.70 1.43
CA ILE A 638 -28.81 -9.11 2.77
C ILE A 638 -27.42 -8.98 3.36
N GLU A 639 -27.04 -7.76 3.67
CA GLU A 639 -25.84 -7.42 4.44
C GLU A 639 -26.19 -7.27 5.92
N VAL A 640 -25.43 -7.90 6.81
CA VAL A 640 -25.70 -7.94 8.24
C VAL A 640 -24.70 -7.07 9.01
N LYS A 641 -25.21 -6.11 9.78
CA LYS A 641 -24.39 -5.27 10.66
C LYS A 641 -24.76 -5.52 12.11
N ALA A 642 -23.80 -6.04 12.89
CA ALA A 642 -24.05 -6.46 14.28
C ALA A 642 -23.38 -5.52 15.30
N THR A 643 -24.05 -5.29 16.43
CA THR A 643 -23.50 -4.53 17.56
C THR A 643 -24.02 -5.07 18.90
N ARG A 644 -23.22 -4.92 19.96
CA ARG A 644 -23.65 -5.16 21.35
C ARG A 644 -23.94 -3.86 22.12
N ALA A 645 -23.68 -2.72 21.50
CA ALA A 645 -23.93 -1.40 22.08
C ALA A 645 -25.36 -0.94 21.73
N THR A 646 -26.25 -0.91 22.72
CA THR A 646 -27.65 -0.52 22.59
C THR A 646 -27.86 0.94 22.16
N GLY A 647 -26.85 1.80 22.36
CA GLY A 647 -26.86 3.21 21.93
C GLY A 647 -26.18 3.51 20.60
N LYS A 648 -25.64 2.49 19.90
CA LYS A 648 -24.95 2.69 18.62
C LYS A 648 -25.98 2.72 17.48
N ASP A 649 -26.22 3.89 16.91
CA ASP A 649 -27.17 4.12 15.81
C ASP A 649 -26.48 4.32 14.44
N TRP A 650 -25.21 3.94 14.33
CA TRP A 650 -24.43 3.97 13.10
C TRP A 650 -23.68 2.65 12.88
N PHE A 651 -23.45 2.30 11.62
CA PHE A 651 -22.63 1.15 11.21
C PHE A 651 -21.76 1.54 10.02
N HIS A 652 -20.66 0.83 9.84
CA HIS A 652 -19.76 1.03 8.71
C HIS A 652 -20.25 0.19 7.52
N ILE A 653 -20.33 0.79 6.33
CA ILE A 653 -20.58 0.09 5.08
C ILE A 653 -19.36 0.26 4.17
N THR A 654 -18.87 -0.83 3.58
CA THR A 654 -17.70 -0.77 2.69
C THR A 654 -18.09 -0.18 1.33
N SER A 655 -17.12 0.37 0.58
CA SER A 655 -17.40 0.87 -0.78
C SER A 655 -17.93 -0.22 -1.72
N ARG A 656 -17.55 -1.49 -1.50
CA ARG A 656 -18.06 -2.63 -2.27
C ARG A 656 -19.52 -2.95 -1.92
N GLU A 657 -19.86 -3.00 -0.64
CA GLU A 657 -21.25 -3.15 -0.18
C GLU A 657 -22.14 -2.01 -0.69
N TRP A 658 -21.67 -0.76 -0.61
CA TRP A 658 -22.43 0.39 -1.10
C TRP A 658 -22.65 0.35 -2.61
N GLN A 659 -21.60 0.06 -3.38
CA GLN A 659 -21.71 -0.08 -4.83
C GLN A 659 -22.67 -1.22 -5.22
N PHE A 660 -22.62 -2.35 -4.53
CA PHE A 660 -23.53 -3.47 -4.77
C PHE A 660 -24.97 -3.13 -4.41
N ALA A 661 -25.19 -2.39 -3.32
CA ALA A 661 -26.50 -1.89 -2.94
C ALA A 661 -27.07 -0.93 -4.02
N VAL A 662 -26.23 -0.08 -4.63
CA VAL A 662 -26.63 0.80 -5.75
C VAL A 662 -27.02 -0.03 -6.97
N GLU A 663 -26.27 -1.09 -7.27
CA GLU A 663 -26.51 -1.97 -8.42
C GLU A 663 -27.78 -2.82 -8.28
N LYS A 664 -28.07 -3.29 -7.05
CA LYS A 664 -29.21 -4.19 -6.77
C LYS A 664 -30.48 -3.45 -6.37
N GLY A 665 -30.40 -2.21 -5.86
CA GLY A 665 -31.55 -1.39 -5.52
C GLY A 665 -32.53 -2.08 -4.57
N GLU A 666 -33.77 -2.31 -5.01
CA GLU A 666 -34.83 -2.97 -4.23
C GLU A 666 -34.52 -4.42 -3.84
N SER A 667 -33.59 -5.06 -4.54
CA SER A 667 -33.10 -6.40 -4.24
C SER A 667 -32.03 -6.43 -3.15
N PHE A 668 -31.65 -5.29 -2.56
CA PHE A 668 -30.66 -5.22 -1.48
C PHE A 668 -31.28 -4.71 -0.18
N SER A 669 -30.99 -5.41 0.92
CA SER A 669 -31.44 -5.09 2.26
C SER A 669 -30.26 -5.07 3.23
N LEU A 670 -30.34 -4.19 4.23
CA LEU A 670 -29.40 -4.17 5.34
C LEU A 670 -30.10 -4.59 6.63
N ALA A 671 -29.62 -5.65 7.26
CA ALA A 671 -30.11 -6.14 8.54
C ALA A 671 -29.18 -5.66 9.68
N HIS A 672 -29.66 -4.73 10.49
CA HIS A 672 -28.96 -4.26 11.68
C HIS A 672 -29.38 -5.09 12.90
N VAL A 673 -28.43 -5.76 13.54
CA VAL A 673 -28.66 -6.67 14.66
C VAL A 673 -28.02 -6.13 15.93
N VAL A 674 -28.85 -5.78 16.92
CA VAL A 674 -28.41 -5.35 18.25
C VAL A 674 -28.54 -6.53 19.22
N LEU A 675 -27.40 -7.09 19.63
CA LEU A 675 -27.29 -8.24 20.52
C LEU A 675 -27.27 -7.79 21.98
N SER A 676 -28.14 -8.37 22.81
CA SER A 676 -28.22 -8.12 24.25
C SER A 676 -27.55 -9.25 25.05
N PRO A 677 -27.10 -8.98 26.29
CA PRO A 677 -26.46 -9.99 27.15
C PRO A 677 -27.37 -11.15 27.59
N ASP A 678 -28.68 -10.98 27.50
CA ASP A 678 -29.71 -11.96 27.88
C ASP A 678 -30.10 -12.92 26.74
N ASN A 679 -29.22 -13.08 25.74
CA ASN A 679 -29.48 -13.82 24.50
C ASN A 679 -30.75 -13.36 23.76
N THR A 680 -31.12 -12.09 23.95
CA THR A 680 -32.10 -11.42 23.09
C THR A 680 -31.39 -10.59 22.04
N ALA A 681 -31.98 -10.47 20.86
CA ALA A 681 -31.51 -9.61 19.80
C ALA A 681 -32.65 -8.77 19.25
N MET A 682 -32.33 -7.55 18.83
CA MET A 682 -33.23 -6.70 18.07
C MET A 682 -32.72 -6.65 16.62
N VAL A 683 -33.55 -7.10 15.68
CA VAL A 683 -33.23 -7.06 14.24
C VAL A 683 -34.07 -5.96 13.61
N THR A 684 -33.41 -5.02 12.95
CA THR A 684 -34.03 -3.96 12.15
C THR A 684 -33.58 -4.11 10.70
N VAL A 685 -34.55 -4.18 9.77
CA VAL A 685 -34.25 -4.34 8.34
C VAL A 685 -34.51 -3.02 7.59
N TYR A 686 -33.52 -2.58 6.83
CA TYR A 686 -33.58 -1.43 5.94
C TYR A 686 -33.59 -1.91 4.49
N LYS A 687 -34.73 -1.76 3.81
CA LYS A 687 -34.85 -2.04 2.37
C LYS A 687 -34.22 -0.91 1.58
N ASN A 688 -33.51 -1.27 0.51
CA ASN A 688 -32.93 -0.32 -0.45
C ASN A 688 -32.29 0.91 0.23
N PRO A 689 -31.21 0.73 1.01
CA PRO A 689 -30.61 1.81 1.80
C PRO A 689 -30.04 2.95 0.94
N VAL A 690 -29.99 2.78 -0.38
CA VAL A 690 -29.49 3.75 -1.36
C VAL A 690 -30.61 4.68 -1.85
N GLN A 691 -31.88 4.31 -1.71
CA GLN A 691 -32.97 5.16 -2.15
C GLN A 691 -33.07 6.39 -1.23
N PRO A 692 -33.02 7.62 -1.78
CA PRO A 692 -33.34 8.80 -0.99
C PRO A 692 -34.80 8.70 -0.55
N LEU A 693 -35.06 8.91 0.75
CA LEU A 693 -36.41 9.03 1.32
C LEU A 693 -37.21 10.01 0.47
N SER A 694 -38.03 9.49 -0.44
CA SER A 694 -38.90 10.31 -1.29
C SER A 694 -40.14 10.69 -0.50
N ALA A 695 -39.95 11.65 0.41
CA ALA A 695 -40.97 12.55 0.92
C ALA A 695 -40.24 13.73 1.58
N TRP A 696 -40.03 14.80 0.81
CA TRP A 696 -40.19 16.15 1.32
C TRP A 696 -41.54 16.66 0.85
#